data_AF-A0A1F2TTV2-F1
#
_entry.id   AF-A0A1F2TTV2-F1
#
_cell.length_a   1.000
_cell.length_b   1.000
_cell.length_c   1.000
_cell.angle_alpha   90.00
_cell.angle_beta   90.00
_cell.angle_gamma   90.00
#
_symmetry.space_group_name_H-M   'P 1'
#
loop_
_entity.id
_entity.type
_entity.pdbx_description
1 polymer ?
#
loop_
_entity_poly.entity_id
_entity_poly.type
_entity_poly.pdbx_seq_one_letter_code
_entity_poly.pdbx_strand_id
1 'polypeptide(L)'
;MIARALVIAAALAGGTALLGLQAQTPPAPQTFRTATDVVFVDVSVRDGSRAVTGLRAEDFQVKDNGVSQRIDSVEATAVPIDLTLVVDLSGNPRAPWTGRANVPTIAAQLQAEVEKARQLLRPGDRLRLLAVDRRMQQVFAMQPASSPFAIARLEVGGLASLFDTLAAALLQPVEPARRHVVVARTKGFDTFSSIDVQALGAIAERSDALFHVVAMETALDYDAALSAFQCQMMGFCFPTRTFWVPFTRRLVGPSPEHSLLPDGLVLAAAAEATGGGLHRTAMFSEPSLTGTFRKAFDDFRSSYMLRYTLQGVPGGGWHTIGVDVRGSRSFTVRARKGYMVEESRPVPAPPPVLATPRTLAELTSAYDRDGYRQVAAGVRQTADPVRLLREFTDRGNPWPAAPRREAAFALELVEPAVFSPRPDARAAAYELLTRFSRLVRDPLEPSPFEQYWYFAALTLLEGAIRPDETDALATRALARFPGEPRFALSRAIAIDQRRVTRAQPAVVDAAGIPTEAHADAVRRAYTAAIAAPQTSVEAHIRLAWFLHSMAKDDEALPHLTQAGDQTTNDPSLMYLRQLFLGHVLWALDRQDDSIQAYRAALKLAPSAQSARVALMSALLMRGDRAGAEALSEQVQTSVDDLIDPWWMYWQGQYRFHSAAMTRLREMSR
;
A
#
# COMPACT_ATOMS: atom_id res chain seq x y z
N MET A 1 2.25 27.70 -95.56
CA MET A 1 3.13 28.49 -94.65
C MET A 1 4.20 27.56 -94.10
N ILE A 2 5.40 28.07 -93.77
CA ILE A 2 6.62 27.23 -93.61
C ILE A 2 7.46 27.69 -92.40
N ALA A 3 7.70 26.79 -91.44
CA ALA A 3 8.78 26.78 -90.42
C ALA A 3 8.80 25.37 -89.79
N ARG A 4 9.89 24.59 -89.81
CA ARG A 4 11.09 24.59 -88.93
C ARG A 4 10.78 24.20 -87.47
N ALA A 5 11.51 23.28 -86.81
CA ALA A 5 12.63 22.41 -87.25
C ALA A 5 12.83 21.18 -86.30
N LEU A 6 13.73 20.26 -86.69
CA LEU A 6 14.20 19.09 -85.91
C LEU A 6 15.15 19.49 -84.77
N VAL A 7 15.25 18.63 -83.72
CA VAL A 7 16.51 18.02 -83.22
C VAL A 7 16.21 16.57 -82.77
N ILE A 8 17.18 15.65 -82.80
CA ILE A 8 17.05 14.21 -82.51
C ILE A 8 18.14 13.72 -81.51
N ALA A 9 17.77 12.94 -80.50
CA ALA A 9 18.56 11.91 -79.79
C ALA A 9 17.57 11.04 -78.96
N ALA A 10 17.58 9.69 -78.88
CA ALA A 10 18.64 8.66 -78.76
C ALA A 10 19.24 8.58 -77.32
N ALA A 11 19.30 7.42 -76.62
CA ALA A 11 18.87 6.05 -76.97
C ALA A 11 18.64 5.11 -75.74
N LEU A 12 17.92 4.00 -75.99
CA LEU A 12 17.99 2.64 -75.41
C LEU A 12 18.61 2.37 -74.00
N ALA A 13 17.77 1.88 -73.06
CA ALA A 13 17.95 0.69 -72.18
C ALA A 13 16.86 0.71 -71.06
N GLY A 14 16.33 -0.39 -70.52
CA GLY A 14 16.45 -1.82 -70.81
C GLY A 14 15.21 -2.58 -70.30
N GLY A 15 15.11 -3.90 -70.53
CA GLY A 15 13.85 -4.66 -70.38
C GLY A 15 13.38 -4.94 -68.94
N THR A 16 12.05 -4.98 -68.75
CA THR A 16 11.37 -5.35 -67.50
C THR A 16 11.36 -6.87 -67.27
N ALA A 17 12.22 -7.35 -66.38
CA ALA A 17 12.19 -8.74 -65.93
C ALA A 17 11.08 -8.96 -64.88
N LEU A 18 10.20 -9.94 -65.11
CA LEU A 18 9.21 -10.39 -64.13
C LEU A 18 9.88 -11.23 -63.04
N LEU A 19 10.36 -10.57 -61.98
CA LEU A 19 10.84 -11.25 -60.78
C LEU A 19 9.67 -11.81 -59.98
N GLY A 20 9.49 -13.13 -60.04
CA GLY A 20 8.54 -13.86 -59.21
C GLY A 20 8.98 -13.83 -57.75
N LEU A 21 8.26 -13.08 -56.92
CA LEU A 21 8.40 -13.10 -55.46
C LEU A 21 7.93 -14.45 -54.90
N GLN A 22 8.85 -15.41 -54.81
CA GLN A 22 8.68 -16.53 -53.88
C GLN A 22 8.65 -15.96 -52.46
N ALA A 23 7.49 -16.02 -51.82
CA ALA A 23 7.36 -15.72 -50.40
C ALA A 23 8.17 -16.77 -49.62
N GLN A 24 9.36 -16.38 -49.14
CA GLN A 24 10.13 -17.21 -48.22
C GLN A 24 9.35 -17.32 -46.92
N THR A 25 8.89 -18.53 -46.59
CA THR A 25 8.28 -18.82 -45.29
C THR A 25 9.28 -18.40 -44.21
N PRO A 26 8.93 -17.51 -43.27
CA PRO A 26 9.85 -17.17 -42.18
C PRO A 26 10.19 -18.45 -41.40
N PRO A 27 11.45 -18.65 -40.98
CA PRO A 27 11.80 -19.80 -40.16
C PRO A 27 10.93 -19.79 -38.91
N ALA A 28 10.31 -20.93 -38.60
CA ALA A 28 9.49 -21.06 -37.41
C ALA A 28 10.32 -20.64 -36.18
N PRO A 29 9.77 -19.82 -35.27
CA PRO A 29 10.52 -19.37 -34.11
C PRO A 29 10.97 -20.59 -33.31
N GLN A 30 12.28 -20.74 -33.12
CA GLN A 30 12.82 -21.76 -32.22
C GLN A 30 12.37 -21.40 -30.81
N THR A 31 11.29 -22.03 -30.34
CA THR A 31 10.85 -21.93 -28.96
C THR A 31 11.92 -22.55 -28.08
N PHE A 32 12.78 -21.69 -27.53
CA PHE A 32 13.74 -22.08 -26.52
C PHE A 32 12.94 -22.48 -25.27
N ARG A 33 12.77 -23.79 -25.06
CA ARG A 33 12.06 -24.32 -23.89
C ARG A 33 13.07 -24.50 -22.77
N THR A 34 13.14 -23.54 -21.86
CA THR A 34 13.97 -23.60 -20.65
C THR A 34 13.32 -24.45 -19.55
N ALA A 35 12.91 -25.67 -19.89
CA ALA A 35 12.40 -26.64 -18.92
C ALA A 35 13.50 -26.95 -17.90
N THR A 36 13.44 -26.32 -16.72
CA THR A 36 14.45 -26.49 -15.68
C THR A 36 14.17 -27.73 -14.86
N ASP A 37 14.56 -28.89 -15.39
CA ASP A 37 14.60 -30.17 -14.66
C ASP A 37 15.60 -30.14 -13.46
N VAL A 38 16.26 -29.01 -13.20
CA VAL A 38 17.38 -28.86 -12.26
C VAL A 38 16.97 -28.01 -11.06
N VAL A 39 17.16 -28.58 -9.88
CA VAL A 39 16.70 -28.09 -8.58
C VAL A 39 17.89 -27.68 -7.73
N PHE A 40 17.72 -26.62 -6.96
CA PHE A 40 18.72 -26.01 -6.10
C PHE A 40 18.18 -25.88 -4.66
N VAL A 41 18.94 -26.41 -3.69
CA VAL A 41 18.54 -26.51 -2.28
C VAL A 41 19.63 -25.97 -1.38
N ASP A 42 19.31 -24.91 -0.65
CA ASP A 42 20.22 -24.32 0.31
C ASP A 42 20.16 -25.02 1.66
N VAL A 43 21.34 -25.33 2.20
CA VAL A 43 21.49 -26.15 3.41
C VAL A 43 22.57 -25.56 4.32
N SER A 44 22.17 -25.13 5.51
CA SER A 44 23.09 -24.80 6.60
C SER A 44 23.18 -26.00 7.55
N VAL A 45 24.40 -26.36 7.95
CA VAL A 45 24.67 -27.44 8.91
C VAL A 45 25.49 -26.86 10.07
N ARG A 46 25.00 -27.00 11.30
CA ARG A 46 25.66 -26.48 12.51
C ARG A 46 25.87 -27.55 13.57
N ASP A 47 27.01 -27.44 14.25
CA ASP A 47 27.35 -28.14 15.48
C ASP A 47 27.36 -27.09 16.62
N GLY A 48 26.26 -27.04 17.38
CA GLY A 48 25.98 -25.92 18.27
C GLY A 48 25.94 -24.58 17.53
N SER A 49 26.82 -23.65 17.90
CA SER A 49 26.97 -22.34 17.24
C SER A 49 27.85 -22.39 15.99
N ARG A 50 28.72 -23.40 15.86
CA ARG A 50 29.73 -23.51 14.80
C ARG A 50 29.12 -24.08 13.52
N ALA A 51 29.40 -23.47 12.38
CA ALA A 51 29.05 -24.05 11.10
C ALA A 51 29.99 -25.19 10.70
N VAL A 52 29.43 -26.25 10.11
CA VAL A 52 30.16 -27.46 9.69
C VAL A 52 30.54 -27.31 8.22
N THR A 53 31.83 -27.11 7.94
CA THR A 53 32.38 -26.95 6.58
C THR A 53 33.06 -28.24 6.09
N GLY A 54 33.11 -28.44 4.77
CA GLY A 54 33.81 -29.56 4.11
C GLY A 54 32.96 -30.79 3.78
N LEU A 55 31.65 -30.77 4.05
CA LEU A 55 30.72 -31.84 3.65
C LEU A 55 30.58 -31.95 2.12
N ARG A 56 30.20 -33.14 1.66
CA ARG A 56 30.13 -33.55 0.25
C ARG A 56 28.77 -34.15 -0.09
N ALA A 57 28.51 -34.39 -1.39
CA ALA A 57 27.28 -35.04 -1.88
C ALA A 57 26.98 -36.41 -1.22
N GLU A 58 28.03 -37.14 -0.85
CA GLU A 58 27.94 -38.43 -0.17
C GLU A 58 27.45 -38.32 1.30
N ASP A 59 27.64 -37.16 1.95
CA ASP A 59 27.20 -36.91 3.33
C ASP A 59 25.72 -36.52 3.44
N PHE A 60 25.11 -36.01 2.36
CA PHE A 60 23.72 -35.56 2.38
C PHE A 60 22.73 -36.64 1.89
N GLN A 61 21.51 -36.60 2.41
CA GLN A 61 20.35 -37.27 1.82
C GLN A 61 19.26 -36.24 1.54
N VAL A 62 18.87 -36.10 0.27
CA VAL A 62 17.71 -35.33 -0.16
C VAL A 62 16.55 -36.27 -0.47
N LYS A 63 15.35 -35.88 -0.05
CA LYS A 63 14.08 -36.47 -0.49
C LYS A 63 13.20 -35.38 -1.07
N ASP A 64 12.57 -35.68 -2.20
CA ASP A 64 11.58 -34.85 -2.88
C ASP A 64 10.26 -35.63 -2.96
N ASN A 65 9.19 -35.07 -2.39
CA ASN A 65 7.89 -35.74 -2.24
C ASN A 65 8.02 -37.18 -1.67
N GLY A 66 9.02 -37.38 -0.79
CA GLY A 66 9.39 -38.66 -0.18
C GLY A 66 10.39 -39.52 -0.98
N VAL A 67 10.53 -39.31 -2.29
CA VAL A 67 11.46 -40.02 -3.18
C VAL A 67 12.89 -39.52 -2.96
N SER A 68 13.86 -40.40 -2.70
CA SER A 68 15.26 -39.97 -2.55
C SER A 68 15.86 -39.56 -3.89
N GLN A 69 16.38 -38.33 -3.95
CA GLN A 69 16.95 -37.74 -5.16
C GLN A 69 18.47 -37.94 -5.21
N ARG A 70 19.04 -38.06 -6.41
CA ARG A 70 20.50 -38.09 -6.59
C ARG A 70 21.04 -36.68 -6.66
N ILE A 71 21.82 -36.28 -5.67
CA ILE A 71 22.53 -35.00 -5.67
C ILE A 71 23.63 -35.05 -6.75
N ASP A 72 23.55 -34.13 -7.71
CA ASP A 72 24.44 -34.03 -8.87
C ASP A 72 25.66 -33.13 -8.60
N SER A 73 25.50 -32.06 -7.80
CA SER A 73 26.62 -31.34 -7.19
C SER A 73 26.30 -30.90 -5.77
N VAL A 74 27.34 -30.84 -4.93
CA VAL A 74 27.31 -30.08 -3.67
C VAL A 74 28.39 -29.03 -3.76
N GLU A 75 27.96 -27.78 -3.73
CA GLU A 75 28.83 -26.63 -3.85
C GLU A 75 28.82 -25.89 -2.51
N ALA A 76 30.00 -25.65 -1.94
CA ALA A 76 30.17 -24.76 -0.79
C ALA A 76 30.06 -23.32 -1.30
N THR A 77 28.83 -22.85 -1.50
CA THR A 77 28.56 -21.84 -2.52
C THR A 77 28.95 -20.42 -2.14
N ALA A 78 29.79 -19.85 -2.99
CA ALA A 78 29.98 -18.41 -3.11
C ALA A 78 29.05 -17.78 -4.18
N VAL A 79 27.83 -18.34 -4.38
CA VAL A 79 26.87 -17.88 -5.40
C VAL A 79 26.50 -16.40 -5.24
N PRO A 80 26.13 -15.72 -6.34
CA PRO A 80 25.67 -14.33 -6.29
C PRO A 80 24.40 -14.16 -5.46
N ILE A 81 24.30 -13.00 -4.80
CA ILE A 81 23.13 -12.60 -4.01
C ILE A 81 22.30 -11.55 -4.74
N ASP A 82 20.98 -11.64 -4.56
CA ASP A 82 20.00 -10.59 -4.88
C ASP A 82 19.47 -9.98 -3.57
N LEU A 83 20.05 -8.86 -3.15
CA LEU A 83 19.68 -8.18 -1.92
C LEU A 83 18.48 -7.25 -2.15
N THR A 84 17.40 -7.51 -1.43
CA THR A 84 16.29 -6.58 -1.26
C THR A 84 16.43 -5.87 0.06
N LEU A 85 16.60 -4.56 0.01
CA LEU A 85 16.36 -3.71 1.18
C LEU A 85 14.91 -3.25 1.13
N VAL A 86 14.15 -3.51 2.20
CA VAL A 86 12.85 -2.87 2.45
C VAL A 86 13.06 -1.89 3.59
N VAL A 87 12.63 -0.63 3.41
CA VAL A 87 12.76 0.40 4.45
C VAL A 87 11.43 1.07 4.76
N ASP A 88 11.14 1.19 6.04
CA ASP A 88 9.90 1.77 6.53
C ASP A 88 9.99 3.28 6.66
N LEU A 89 9.20 4.00 5.85
CA LEU A 89 9.04 5.45 5.91
C LEU A 89 7.69 5.86 6.52
N SER A 90 6.90 4.91 7.04
CA SER A 90 5.66 5.18 7.76
C SER A 90 5.97 5.78 9.14
N GLY A 91 5.20 6.79 9.57
CA GLY A 91 5.51 7.61 10.74
C GLY A 91 6.79 8.48 10.57
N ASN A 92 6.78 9.71 11.08
CA ASN A 92 7.93 10.61 10.97
C ASN A 92 8.74 10.63 12.29
N PRO A 93 9.86 9.90 12.40
CA PRO A 93 10.57 9.67 13.66
C PRO A 93 11.34 10.91 14.18
N ARG A 94 11.16 12.09 13.59
CA ARG A 94 11.79 13.35 14.02
C ARG A 94 10.86 14.58 14.03
N ALA A 95 9.59 14.45 13.62
CA ALA A 95 8.60 15.50 13.80
C ALA A 95 7.18 14.93 13.77
N PRO A 96 6.21 15.50 14.50
CA PRO A 96 4.79 15.22 14.25
C PRO A 96 4.41 15.52 12.79
N TRP A 97 3.27 15.01 12.34
CA TRP A 97 2.70 15.25 10.99
C TRP A 97 2.58 16.75 10.57
N THR A 98 2.80 17.70 11.48
CA THR A 98 2.92 19.15 11.19
C THR A 98 4.19 19.50 10.41
N GLY A 99 5.29 18.79 10.65
CA GLY A 99 6.55 19.02 9.99
C GLY A 99 6.56 18.28 8.66
N ARG A 100 6.70 19.00 7.54
CA ARG A 100 7.06 18.37 6.27
C ARG A 100 8.28 17.49 6.52
N ALA A 101 8.14 16.19 6.27
CA ALA A 101 9.27 15.27 6.31
C ALA A 101 10.39 15.86 5.46
N ASN A 102 11.61 15.99 6.02
CA ASN A 102 12.74 16.54 5.28
C ASN A 102 13.24 15.47 4.31
N VAL A 103 12.51 15.28 3.21
CA VAL A 103 12.76 14.25 2.20
C VAL A 103 14.21 14.27 1.71
N PRO A 104 14.86 15.43 1.44
CA PRO A 104 16.30 15.48 1.18
C PRO A 104 17.17 14.87 2.29
N THR A 105 16.89 15.13 3.57
CA THR A 105 17.63 14.51 4.69
C THR A 105 17.34 13.02 4.83
N ILE A 106 16.09 12.59 4.63
CA ILE A 106 15.71 11.16 4.68
C ILE A 106 16.39 10.40 3.54
N ALA A 107 16.32 10.92 2.32
CA ALA A 107 16.98 10.37 1.14
C ALA A 107 18.50 10.31 1.32
N ALA A 108 19.14 11.36 1.86
CA ALA A 108 20.58 11.37 2.12
C ALA A 108 21.01 10.36 3.20
N GLN A 109 20.22 10.20 4.27
CA GLN A 109 20.48 9.17 5.30
C GLN A 109 20.31 7.76 4.74
N LEU A 110 19.24 7.53 3.97
CA LEU A 110 18.96 6.25 3.33
C LEU A 110 20.01 5.89 2.27
N GLN A 111 20.44 6.85 1.43
CA GLN A 111 21.52 6.68 0.46
C GLN A 111 22.81 6.22 1.17
N ALA A 112 23.13 6.80 2.34
CA ALA A 112 24.30 6.45 3.14
C ALA A 112 24.17 5.08 3.87
N GLU A 113 22.97 4.60 4.20
CA GLU A 113 22.76 3.24 4.72
C GLU A 113 22.83 2.17 3.60
N VAL A 114 22.21 2.46 2.45
CA VAL A 114 22.19 1.58 1.27
C VAL A 114 23.59 1.44 0.69
N GLU A 115 24.37 2.52 0.62
CA GLU A 115 25.77 2.48 0.16
C GLU A 115 26.64 1.60 1.07
N LYS A 116 26.45 1.64 2.40
CA LYS A 116 27.16 0.75 3.34
C LYS A 116 26.78 -0.73 3.16
N ALA A 117 25.54 -1.02 2.78
CA ALA A 117 25.13 -2.38 2.42
C ALA A 117 25.73 -2.81 1.08
N ARG A 118 25.72 -1.93 0.07
CA ARG A 118 26.31 -2.16 -1.25
C ARG A 118 27.81 -2.46 -1.18
N GLN A 119 28.54 -1.84 -0.25
CA GLN A 119 29.97 -2.11 0.00
C GLN A 119 30.27 -3.50 0.58
N LEU A 120 29.26 -4.28 0.99
CA LEU A 120 29.42 -5.68 1.38
C LEU A 120 29.15 -6.66 0.22
N LEU A 121 28.57 -6.19 -0.88
CA LEU A 121 28.21 -6.99 -2.05
C LEU A 121 29.41 -7.16 -3.00
N ARG A 122 29.42 -8.29 -3.72
CA ARG A 122 30.39 -8.63 -4.77
C ARG A 122 29.97 -8.05 -6.13
N PRO A 123 30.87 -7.94 -7.13
CA PRO A 123 30.54 -7.44 -8.46
C PRO A 123 29.44 -8.22 -9.22
N GLY A 124 29.18 -9.49 -8.86
CA GLY A 124 28.10 -10.31 -9.45
C GLY A 124 26.76 -10.22 -8.71
N ASP A 125 26.72 -9.61 -7.53
CA ASP A 125 25.52 -9.47 -6.71
C ASP A 125 24.62 -8.33 -7.25
N ARG A 126 23.33 -8.36 -6.91
CA ARG A 126 22.35 -7.32 -7.23
C ARG A 126 21.73 -6.73 -5.96
N LEU A 127 21.15 -5.55 -6.13
CA LEU A 127 20.50 -4.76 -5.09
C LEU A 127 19.22 -4.13 -5.65
N ARG A 128 18.12 -4.19 -4.89
CA ARG A 128 16.95 -3.31 -5.04
C ARG A 128 16.61 -2.62 -3.72
N LEU A 129 15.86 -1.53 -3.81
CA LEU A 129 15.35 -0.79 -2.65
C LEU A 129 13.85 -0.55 -2.81
N LEU A 130 13.08 -1.12 -1.88
CA LEU A 130 11.66 -0.86 -1.70
C LEU A 130 11.46 0.00 -0.45
N ALA A 131 10.52 0.95 -0.50
CA ALA A 131 10.14 1.76 0.65
C ALA A 131 8.64 1.62 0.96
N VAL A 132 8.32 1.54 2.25
CA VAL A 132 6.95 1.44 2.78
C VAL A 132 6.41 2.83 3.07
N ASP A 133 5.25 3.14 2.49
CA ASP A 133 4.37 4.26 2.83
C ASP A 133 2.92 3.76 2.60
N ARG A 134 1.95 4.66 2.42
CA ARG A 134 0.58 4.33 1.94
C ARG A 134 0.59 3.42 0.71
N ARG A 135 1.54 3.62 -0.21
CA ARG A 135 1.85 2.71 -1.31
C ARG A 135 3.24 2.14 -1.15
N MET A 136 3.47 0.95 -1.68
CA MET A 136 4.82 0.46 -1.89
C MET A 136 5.52 1.35 -2.93
N GLN A 137 6.77 1.73 -2.66
CA GLN A 137 7.60 2.49 -3.57
C GLN A 137 8.82 1.68 -3.99
N GLN A 138 8.92 1.31 -5.27
CA GLN A 138 10.18 0.82 -5.84
C GLN A 138 11.12 2.02 -6.06
N VAL A 139 11.99 2.29 -5.09
CA VAL A 139 12.95 3.41 -5.12
C VAL A 139 14.01 3.19 -6.19
N PHE A 140 14.44 1.93 -6.37
CA PHE A 140 15.07 1.44 -7.60
C PHE A 140 14.88 -0.07 -7.75
N ALA A 141 14.76 -0.52 -9.00
CA ALA A 141 14.59 -1.92 -9.38
C ALA A 141 15.84 -2.78 -9.12
N MET A 142 15.72 -4.10 -9.23
CA MET A 142 16.84 -5.03 -9.05
C MET A 142 17.92 -4.81 -10.11
N GLN A 143 19.08 -4.34 -9.69
CA GLN A 143 20.20 -3.99 -10.56
C GLN A 143 21.55 -4.48 -9.98
N PRO A 144 22.61 -4.65 -10.79
CA PRO A 144 23.94 -4.98 -10.29
C PRO A 144 24.40 -4.05 -9.15
N ALA A 145 25.05 -4.60 -8.13
CA ALA A 145 25.59 -3.83 -7.01
C ALA A 145 26.73 -2.86 -7.42
N SER A 146 27.25 -3.02 -8.63
CA SER A 146 28.17 -2.10 -9.31
C SER A 146 27.49 -0.91 -9.99
N SER A 147 26.18 -0.96 -10.24
CA SER A 147 25.44 0.13 -10.88
C SER A 147 25.33 1.36 -9.96
N PRO A 148 25.41 2.58 -10.52
CA PRO A 148 25.11 3.80 -9.77
C PRO A 148 23.61 3.87 -9.45
N PHE A 149 23.28 4.25 -8.22
CA PHE A 149 21.89 4.45 -7.76
C PHE A 149 21.74 5.80 -7.07
N ALA A 150 20.58 6.42 -7.19
CA ALA A 150 20.29 7.72 -6.57
C ALA A 150 18.84 7.78 -6.08
N ILE A 151 18.66 8.12 -4.81
CA ILE A 151 17.33 8.25 -4.18
C ILE A 151 16.78 9.65 -4.47
N ALA A 152 16.25 9.82 -5.69
CA ALA A 152 15.86 11.13 -6.22
C ALA A 152 14.45 11.59 -5.78
N ARG A 153 13.53 10.66 -5.53
CA ARG A 153 12.16 10.92 -5.06
C ARG A 153 11.80 9.86 -4.00
N LEU A 154 11.24 10.32 -2.88
CA LEU A 154 10.54 9.50 -1.90
C LEU A 154 9.23 10.22 -1.58
N GLU A 155 8.15 9.46 -1.52
CA GLU A 155 6.90 9.89 -0.88
C GLU A 155 6.92 9.47 0.59
N VAL A 156 6.43 10.36 1.46
CA VAL A 156 6.37 10.17 2.91
C VAL A 156 5.00 10.69 3.37
N GLY A 157 3.97 9.92 3.03
CA GLY A 157 2.56 10.13 3.36
C GLY A 157 2.15 9.63 4.74
N GLY A 158 3.10 9.11 5.53
CA GLY A 158 2.97 8.84 6.96
C GLY A 158 2.11 7.63 7.34
N LEU A 159 1.78 6.77 6.37
CA LEU A 159 0.92 5.59 6.52
C LEU A 159 1.67 4.32 6.09
N ALA A 160 1.13 3.13 6.35
CA ALA A 160 1.82 1.88 6.07
C ALA A 160 0.96 0.86 5.30
N SER A 161 1.42 0.47 4.12
CA SER A 161 1.07 -0.78 3.44
C SER A 161 2.26 -1.74 3.52
N LEU A 162 2.60 -2.12 4.77
CA LEU A 162 3.78 -2.88 5.13
C LEU A 162 3.64 -4.35 4.73
N PHE A 163 2.52 -5.00 5.03
CA PHE A 163 2.28 -6.38 4.60
C PHE A 163 2.26 -6.52 3.08
N ASP A 164 1.58 -5.61 2.37
CA ASP A 164 1.59 -5.55 0.91
C ASP A 164 3.03 -5.45 0.35
N THR A 165 3.84 -4.54 0.92
CA THR A 165 5.23 -4.34 0.53
C THR A 165 6.10 -5.57 0.81
N LEU A 166 5.93 -6.20 1.98
CA LEU A 166 6.68 -7.39 2.36
C LEU A 166 6.29 -8.62 1.51
N ALA A 167 5.02 -8.76 1.16
CA ALA A 167 4.55 -9.83 0.28
C ALA A 167 5.10 -9.71 -1.14
N ALA A 168 5.06 -8.51 -1.73
CA ALA A 168 5.70 -8.25 -3.03
C ALA A 168 7.25 -8.34 -2.94
N ALA A 169 7.84 -8.04 -1.78
CA ALA A 169 9.26 -8.27 -1.55
C ALA A 169 9.58 -9.77 -1.55
N LEU A 170 8.79 -10.62 -0.88
CA LEU A 170 9.02 -12.06 -0.73
C LEU A 170 8.63 -12.89 -1.97
N LEU A 171 7.71 -12.40 -2.81
CA LEU A 171 7.29 -13.03 -4.07
C LEU A 171 7.99 -12.38 -5.27
N GLN A 172 9.29 -12.16 -5.15
CA GLN A 172 10.11 -11.71 -6.26
C GLN A 172 10.62 -12.93 -7.03
N PRO A 173 10.42 -13.02 -8.36
CA PRO A 173 11.14 -13.98 -9.20
C PRO A 173 12.64 -13.95 -8.95
N VAL A 174 13.22 -15.12 -8.64
CA VAL A 174 14.66 -15.32 -8.39
C VAL A 174 15.23 -16.21 -9.49
N GLU A 175 16.39 -15.85 -10.04
CA GLU A 175 17.08 -16.73 -11.00
C GLU A 175 17.64 -17.98 -10.27
N PRO A 176 17.45 -19.21 -10.78
CA PRO A 176 17.83 -20.45 -10.07
C PRO A 176 19.29 -20.59 -9.63
N ALA A 177 20.21 -19.75 -10.12
CA ALA A 177 21.62 -19.72 -9.74
C ALA A 177 22.00 -18.56 -8.79
N ARG A 178 21.02 -17.88 -8.19
CA ARG A 178 21.18 -16.70 -7.33
C ARG A 178 20.36 -16.88 -6.05
N ARG A 179 20.85 -16.39 -4.92
CA ARG A 179 20.08 -16.40 -3.67
C ARG A 179 19.47 -15.05 -3.36
N HIS A 180 18.20 -15.04 -3.02
CA HIS A 180 17.47 -13.83 -2.67
C HIS A 180 17.47 -13.62 -1.16
N VAL A 181 17.75 -12.39 -0.73
CA VAL A 181 17.76 -12.00 0.69
C VAL A 181 16.92 -10.75 0.85
N VAL A 182 15.89 -10.82 1.70
CA VAL A 182 15.04 -9.66 2.03
C VAL A 182 15.40 -9.19 3.43
N VAL A 183 15.98 -8.00 3.54
CA VAL A 183 16.26 -7.34 4.82
C VAL A 183 15.32 -6.14 4.96
N ALA A 184 14.31 -6.28 5.81
CA ALA A 184 13.29 -5.26 6.06
C ALA A 184 13.55 -4.53 7.37
N ARG A 185 13.84 -3.22 7.31
CA ARG A 185 13.93 -2.36 8.49
C ARG A 185 12.58 -1.67 8.71
N THR A 186 11.91 -1.97 9.81
CA THR A 186 10.54 -1.51 10.07
C THR A 186 10.24 -1.25 11.54
N LYS A 187 9.28 -0.35 11.78
CA LYS A 187 8.64 -0.10 13.08
C LYS A 187 7.54 -1.11 13.41
N GLY A 188 7.14 -1.96 12.46
CA GLY A 188 6.06 -2.91 12.68
C GLY A 188 4.69 -2.24 12.84
N PHE A 189 4.41 -1.28 11.96
CA PHE A 189 3.09 -0.70 11.78
C PHE A 189 2.51 -1.13 10.42
N ASP A 190 1.24 -1.57 10.40
CA ASP A 190 0.42 -1.61 9.18
C ASP A 190 -0.87 -0.79 9.37
N THR A 191 -1.46 -0.30 8.29
CA THR A 191 -2.65 0.57 8.31
C THR A 191 -3.51 0.46 7.04
N PHE A 192 -2.91 0.11 5.89
CA PHE A 192 -3.58 0.12 4.58
C PHE A 192 -3.36 -1.13 3.72
N SER A 193 -2.60 -2.13 4.19
CA SER A 193 -2.43 -3.37 3.41
C SER A 193 -3.76 -4.07 3.16
N SER A 194 -3.85 -4.68 1.97
CA SER A 194 -4.97 -5.51 1.54
C SER A 194 -4.99 -6.88 2.22
N ILE A 195 -3.81 -7.40 2.53
CA ILE A 195 -3.62 -8.66 3.24
C ILE A 195 -3.33 -8.42 4.72
N ASP A 196 -3.50 -9.46 5.53
CA ASP A 196 -3.08 -9.47 6.92
C ASP A 196 -1.73 -10.18 7.14
N VAL A 197 -1.35 -10.28 8.41
CA VAL A 197 -0.10 -10.90 8.83
C VAL A 197 -0.10 -12.43 8.65
N GLN A 198 -1.26 -13.09 8.64
CA GLN A 198 -1.38 -14.53 8.46
C GLN A 198 -1.15 -14.89 6.98
N ALA A 199 -1.75 -14.11 6.08
CA ALA A 199 -1.47 -14.17 4.65
C ALA A 199 0.01 -13.87 4.36
N LEU A 200 0.62 -12.87 4.99
CA LEU A 200 2.06 -12.62 4.88
C LEU A 200 2.91 -13.80 5.41
N GLY A 201 2.51 -14.41 6.53
CA GLY A 201 3.18 -15.59 7.08
C GLY A 201 3.15 -16.77 6.11
N ALA A 202 1.99 -17.08 5.55
CA ALA A 202 1.83 -18.12 4.56
C ALA A 202 2.58 -17.81 3.24
N ILE A 203 2.72 -16.54 2.87
CA ILE A 203 3.59 -16.11 1.76
C ILE A 203 5.07 -16.37 2.08
N ALA A 204 5.53 -16.06 3.30
CA ALA A 204 6.90 -16.30 3.72
C ALA A 204 7.26 -17.80 3.77
N GLU A 205 6.37 -18.65 4.29
CA GLU A 205 6.51 -20.13 4.27
C GLU A 205 6.75 -20.70 2.85
N ARG A 206 6.23 -20.01 1.82
CA ARG A 206 6.28 -20.42 0.41
C ARG A 206 7.31 -19.64 -0.41
N SER A 207 8.06 -18.73 0.22
CA SER A 207 9.08 -17.89 -0.43
C SER A 207 10.43 -18.61 -0.52
N ASP A 208 11.20 -18.27 -1.56
CA ASP A 208 12.59 -18.68 -1.76
C ASP A 208 13.59 -17.71 -1.10
N ALA A 209 13.09 -16.63 -0.50
CA ALA A 209 13.88 -15.52 0.03
C ALA A 209 14.28 -15.75 1.48
N LEU A 210 15.56 -15.55 1.83
CA LEU A 210 15.98 -15.45 3.23
C LEU A 210 15.46 -14.13 3.83
N PHE A 211 14.46 -14.21 4.72
CA PHE A 211 13.76 -13.04 5.26
C PHE A 211 14.28 -12.63 6.64
N HIS A 212 14.79 -11.42 6.74
CA HIS A 212 15.24 -10.79 7.98
C HIS A 212 14.48 -9.50 8.27
N VAL A 213 13.93 -9.42 9.47
CA VAL A 213 13.27 -8.20 9.97
C VAL A 213 14.19 -7.51 10.96
N VAL A 214 14.39 -6.20 10.80
CA VAL A 214 15.22 -5.34 11.64
C VAL A 214 14.28 -4.36 12.34
N ALA A 215 13.99 -4.64 13.61
CA ALA A 215 13.03 -3.85 14.39
C ALA A 215 13.59 -2.46 14.73
N MET A 216 12.79 -1.42 14.53
CA MET A 216 13.10 -0.03 14.89
C MET A 216 12.45 0.35 16.22
N GLU A 217 12.78 -0.38 17.29
CA GLU A 217 12.09 -0.30 18.59
C GLU A 217 12.16 1.11 19.21
N THR A 218 13.29 1.81 19.12
CA THR A 218 13.44 3.18 19.63
C THR A 218 12.62 4.17 18.81
N ALA A 219 12.54 3.96 17.50
CA ALA A 219 11.71 4.77 16.62
C ALA A 219 10.22 4.53 16.88
N LEU A 220 9.81 3.31 17.27
CA LEU A 220 8.46 3.05 17.74
C LEU A 220 8.20 3.75 19.08
N ASP A 221 9.10 3.70 20.07
CA ASP A 221 8.87 4.36 21.35
C ASP A 221 8.69 5.89 21.19
N TYR A 222 9.47 6.52 20.31
CA TYR A 222 9.26 7.92 19.94
C TYR A 222 7.91 8.13 19.23
N ASP A 223 7.61 7.37 18.17
CA ASP A 223 6.37 7.50 17.41
C ASP A 223 5.12 7.16 18.23
N ALA A 224 5.21 6.26 19.22
CA ALA A 224 4.13 5.85 20.09
C ALA A 224 3.88 6.84 21.23
N ALA A 225 4.95 7.41 21.84
CA ALA A 225 4.80 8.52 22.77
C ALA A 225 4.19 9.75 22.06
N LEU A 226 4.63 10.02 20.82
CA LEU A 226 4.04 11.04 19.94
C LEU A 226 2.60 10.67 19.54
N SER A 227 2.29 9.42 19.21
CA SER A 227 0.94 9.00 18.78
C SER A 227 -0.06 8.96 19.94
N ALA A 228 0.35 8.58 21.15
CA ALA A 228 -0.49 8.69 22.34
C ALA A 228 -0.83 10.15 22.65
N PHE A 229 0.18 11.04 22.61
CA PHE A 229 -0.02 12.48 22.75
C PHE A 229 -0.89 13.06 21.62
N GLN A 230 -0.70 12.64 20.37
CA GLN A 230 -1.50 13.09 19.22
C GLN A 230 -2.93 12.53 19.23
N CYS A 231 -3.13 11.30 19.72
CA CYS A 231 -4.46 10.71 19.90
C CYS A 231 -5.24 11.49 20.97
N GLN A 232 -4.62 11.79 22.12
CA GLN A 232 -5.24 12.55 23.21
C GLN A 232 -5.41 14.05 22.91
N MET A 233 -4.45 14.70 22.25
CA MET A 233 -4.43 16.15 22.03
C MET A 233 -4.89 16.60 20.63
N MET A 234 -4.96 15.69 19.64
CA MET A 234 -5.26 16.03 18.25
C MET A 234 -6.38 15.22 17.59
N GLY A 235 -6.92 14.18 18.25
CA GLY A 235 -8.11 13.46 17.78
C GLY A 235 -7.90 12.60 16.52
N PHE A 236 -6.65 12.21 16.25
CA PHE A 236 -6.29 11.30 15.17
C PHE A 236 -5.65 10.04 15.74
N CYS A 237 -6.43 8.97 15.89
CA CYS A 237 -5.95 7.65 16.31
C CYS A 237 -6.25 6.62 15.21
N PHE A 238 -5.54 6.70 14.08
CA PHE A 238 -5.62 5.69 13.01
C PHE A 238 -5.35 4.28 13.59
N PRO A 239 -6.06 3.23 13.11
CA PRO A 239 -5.90 1.87 13.58
C PRO A 239 -4.59 1.30 13.03
N THR A 240 -3.52 1.42 13.78
CA THR A 240 -2.29 0.70 13.46
C THR A 240 -2.42 -0.73 13.95
N ARG A 241 -2.24 -1.70 13.05
CA ARG A 241 -1.80 -3.04 13.46
C ARG A 241 -0.37 -2.85 13.97
N THR A 242 -0.16 -3.10 15.26
CA THR A 242 1.11 -2.84 15.96
C THR A 242 1.76 -4.15 16.36
N PHE A 243 3.06 -4.30 16.08
CA PHE A 243 3.73 -5.60 16.22
C PHE A 243 4.42 -5.79 17.59
N TRP A 244 4.59 -4.73 18.37
CA TRP A 244 5.04 -4.82 19.76
C TRP A 244 4.45 -3.72 20.64
N VAL A 245 4.41 -4.00 21.95
CA VAL A 245 3.92 -3.07 22.96
C VAL A 245 4.94 -1.93 23.13
N PRO A 246 4.56 -0.65 22.95
CA PRO A 246 5.44 0.49 23.26
C PRO A 246 5.66 0.62 24.77
N PHE A 247 6.78 1.21 25.18
CA PHE A 247 7.26 1.18 26.57
C PHE A 247 6.21 1.45 27.67
N THR A 248 5.88 0.41 28.44
CA THR A 248 5.16 0.56 29.70
C THR A 248 6.14 0.92 30.83
N ARG A 249 5.88 2.01 31.55
CA ARG A 249 6.67 2.39 32.73
C ARG A 249 6.51 1.37 33.86
N ARG A 250 7.40 0.37 33.92
CA ARG A 250 7.84 -0.16 35.22
C ARG A 250 8.82 0.85 35.82
N LEU A 251 8.49 1.38 37.00
CA LEU A 251 9.34 2.34 37.72
C LEU A 251 10.61 1.70 38.33
N VAL A 252 10.70 0.36 38.35
CA VAL A 252 11.85 -0.42 38.80
C VAL A 252 11.98 -1.66 37.91
N GLY A 253 13.18 -1.93 37.38
CA GLY A 253 13.50 -3.12 36.59
C GLY A 253 14.73 -2.90 35.68
N PRO A 254 15.55 -3.94 35.40
CA PRO A 254 16.66 -3.83 34.46
C PRO A 254 16.17 -3.95 33.01
N SER A 255 16.30 -2.87 32.25
CA SER A 255 15.92 -2.72 30.83
C SER A 255 14.41 -2.76 30.52
N PRO A 256 13.95 -2.10 29.43
CA PRO A 256 12.60 -2.26 28.91
C PRO A 256 12.47 -3.57 28.12
N GLU A 257 11.32 -4.24 28.25
CA GLU A 257 10.93 -5.38 27.43
C GLU A 257 9.87 -4.94 26.41
N HIS A 258 10.23 -4.74 25.14
CA HIS A 258 9.24 -4.62 24.07
C HIS A 258 8.66 -6.00 23.77
N SER A 259 7.54 -6.35 24.40
CA SER A 259 6.85 -7.61 24.12
C SER A 259 6.21 -7.59 22.73
N LEU A 260 6.41 -8.65 21.95
CA LEU A 260 5.72 -8.81 20.66
C LEU A 260 4.22 -9.00 20.91
N LEU A 261 3.42 -8.30 20.10
CA LEU A 261 1.98 -8.50 19.96
C LEU A 261 1.71 -9.65 18.97
N PRO A 262 0.47 -10.17 18.84
CA PRO A 262 0.16 -11.32 17.99
C PRO A 262 0.73 -11.20 16.56
N ASP A 263 0.51 -10.06 15.89
CA ASP A 263 1.06 -9.80 14.56
C ASP A 263 2.60 -9.83 14.53
N GLY A 264 3.26 -9.34 15.57
CA GLY A 264 4.72 -9.39 15.69
C GLY A 264 5.26 -10.80 15.93
N LEU A 265 4.52 -11.66 16.62
CA LEU A 265 4.84 -13.08 16.77
C LEU A 265 4.72 -13.81 15.43
N VAL A 266 3.66 -13.53 14.65
CA VAL A 266 3.48 -14.11 13.31
C VAL A 266 4.57 -13.62 12.35
N LEU A 267 4.92 -12.33 12.37
CA LEU A 267 6.01 -11.79 11.55
C LEU A 267 7.39 -12.37 11.93
N ALA A 268 7.63 -12.62 13.23
CA ALA A 268 8.84 -13.30 13.68
C ALA A 268 8.90 -14.74 13.17
N ALA A 269 7.79 -15.49 13.30
CA ALA A 269 7.67 -16.85 12.79
C ALA A 269 7.81 -16.92 11.26
N ALA A 270 7.26 -15.94 10.53
CA ALA A 270 7.42 -15.80 9.08
C ALA A 270 8.88 -15.62 8.67
N ALA A 271 9.63 -14.78 9.39
CA ALA A 271 11.06 -14.59 9.17
C ALA A 271 11.86 -15.87 9.50
N GLU A 272 11.51 -16.60 10.57
CA GLU A 272 12.14 -17.87 10.94
C GLU A 272 11.81 -19.02 9.98
N ALA A 273 10.60 -19.07 9.40
CA ALA A 273 10.16 -20.09 8.45
C ALA A 273 11.02 -20.11 7.17
N THR A 274 11.47 -18.94 6.70
CA THR A 274 12.45 -18.82 5.59
C THR A 274 13.87 -19.25 5.96
N GLY A 275 14.13 -19.60 7.22
CA GLY A 275 15.47 -19.81 7.77
C GLY A 275 16.19 -18.51 8.18
N GLY A 276 15.55 -17.36 8.03
CA GLY A 276 16.05 -16.04 8.39
C GLY A 276 15.85 -15.68 9.87
N GLY A 277 15.06 -14.64 10.16
CA GLY A 277 14.64 -14.31 11.54
C GLY A 277 14.60 -12.81 11.89
N LEU A 278 14.01 -12.51 13.05
CA LEU A 278 13.84 -11.16 13.61
C LEU A 278 15.08 -10.71 14.41
N HIS A 279 15.55 -9.50 14.14
CA HIS A 279 16.69 -8.85 14.82
C HIS A 279 16.17 -7.66 15.62
N ARG A 280 16.56 -7.60 16.89
CA ARG A 280 16.05 -6.66 17.91
C ARG A 280 17.21 -5.97 18.65
N THR A 281 16.89 -4.91 19.38
CA THR A 281 17.83 -4.12 20.18
C THR A 281 18.54 -4.99 21.21
N ALA A 282 19.87 -4.97 21.19
CA ALA A 282 20.70 -5.68 22.15
C ALA A 282 21.32 -4.67 23.14
N MET A 283 20.92 -4.75 24.41
CA MET A 283 21.41 -3.91 25.50
C MET A 283 21.18 -2.39 25.29
N PHE A 284 22.06 -1.71 24.55
CA PHE A 284 21.99 -0.27 24.23
C PHE A 284 22.22 0.02 22.74
N SER A 285 22.02 -0.95 21.85
CA SER A 285 22.27 -0.77 20.41
C SER A 285 21.19 -1.43 19.55
N GLU A 286 20.51 -0.61 18.74
CA GLU A 286 19.63 -1.11 17.69
C GLU A 286 20.42 -1.88 16.61
N PRO A 287 19.87 -2.96 16.06
CA PRO A 287 20.43 -3.60 14.86
C PRO A 287 20.31 -2.65 13.66
N SER A 288 21.38 -2.51 12.89
CA SER A 288 21.38 -1.76 11.64
C SER A 288 21.22 -2.68 10.43
N LEU A 289 20.66 -2.17 9.33
CA LEU A 289 20.59 -2.90 8.05
C LEU A 289 21.94 -3.52 7.65
N THR A 290 23.02 -2.73 7.70
CA THR A 290 24.37 -3.18 7.37
C THR A 290 24.91 -4.24 8.34
N GLY A 291 24.61 -4.12 9.64
CA GLY A 291 25.03 -5.10 10.66
C GLY A 291 24.28 -6.43 10.52
N THR A 292 22.97 -6.37 10.33
CA THR A 292 22.12 -7.54 10.08
C THR A 292 22.51 -8.25 8.78
N PHE A 293 22.66 -7.50 7.67
CA PHE A 293 23.07 -8.09 6.41
C PHE A 293 24.46 -8.75 6.51
N ARG A 294 25.43 -8.11 7.18
CA ARG A 294 26.75 -8.72 7.45
C ARG A 294 26.62 -10.04 8.20
N LYS A 295 25.88 -10.07 9.32
CA LYS A 295 25.68 -11.29 10.12
C LYS A 295 25.02 -12.42 9.30
N ALA A 296 24.00 -12.09 8.51
CA ALA A 296 23.34 -13.05 7.61
C ALA A 296 24.31 -13.57 6.53
N PHE A 297 25.14 -12.69 5.96
CA PHE A 297 26.10 -12.99 4.90
C PHE A 297 27.31 -13.80 5.37
N ASP A 298 27.75 -13.61 6.62
CA ASP A 298 28.83 -14.41 7.22
C ASP A 298 28.33 -15.83 7.56
N ASP A 299 27.10 -15.98 8.08
CA ASP A 299 26.44 -17.29 8.23
C ASP A 299 26.23 -17.96 6.85
N PHE A 300 25.73 -17.23 5.86
CA PHE A 300 25.48 -17.69 4.48
C PHE A 300 26.71 -18.32 3.84
N ARG A 301 27.90 -17.72 4.03
CA ARG A 301 29.18 -18.20 3.47
C ARG A 301 29.63 -19.56 4.03
N SER A 302 28.93 -20.10 5.02
CA SER A 302 29.16 -21.43 5.59
C SER A 302 28.09 -22.47 5.21
N SER A 303 27.19 -22.13 4.28
CA SER A 303 26.12 -23.01 3.77
C SER A 303 26.47 -23.66 2.43
N TYR A 304 25.81 -24.78 2.16
CA TYR A 304 25.91 -25.55 0.93
C TYR A 304 24.73 -25.26 0.00
N MET A 305 24.96 -25.40 -1.29
CA MET A 305 23.93 -25.61 -2.29
C MET A 305 23.99 -27.08 -2.71
N LEU A 306 22.89 -27.82 -2.52
CA LEU A 306 22.70 -29.14 -3.11
C LEU A 306 21.96 -28.95 -4.44
N ARG A 307 22.55 -29.39 -5.53
CA ARG A 307 21.92 -29.44 -6.85
C ARG A 307 21.48 -30.86 -7.15
N TYR A 308 20.26 -31.07 -7.65
CA TYR A 308 19.85 -32.34 -8.24
C TYR A 308 18.95 -32.12 -9.45
N THR A 309 18.97 -33.06 -10.38
CA THR A 309 18.00 -33.13 -11.48
C THR A 309 16.80 -33.98 -11.04
N LEU A 310 15.58 -33.56 -11.38
CA LEU A 310 14.32 -34.24 -11.03
C LEU A 310 14.33 -35.71 -11.48
N GLN A 311 14.18 -36.66 -10.53
CA GLN A 311 14.08 -38.09 -10.84
C GLN A 311 12.90 -38.73 -10.10
N GLY A 312 11.98 -39.33 -10.85
CA GLY A 312 10.82 -40.04 -10.28
C GLY A 312 9.73 -39.17 -9.67
N VAL A 313 9.73 -37.86 -9.95
CA VAL A 313 8.74 -36.86 -9.52
C VAL A 313 8.30 -36.00 -10.72
N PRO A 314 7.16 -35.28 -10.66
CA PRO A 314 6.68 -34.44 -11.78
C PRO A 314 7.65 -33.32 -12.18
N GLY A 315 7.53 -32.79 -13.39
CA GLY A 315 8.34 -31.67 -13.90
C GLY A 315 7.87 -30.26 -13.49
N GLY A 316 6.90 -30.17 -12.57
CA GLY A 316 6.25 -28.92 -12.18
C GLY A 316 5.06 -29.16 -11.26
N GLY A 317 4.63 -28.11 -10.55
CA GLY A 317 3.79 -28.24 -9.36
C GLY A 317 4.62 -28.17 -8.07
N TRP A 318 4.03 -28.51 -6.93
CA TRP A 318 4.73 -28.42 -5.63
C TRP A 318 5.57 -29.67 -5.32
N HIS A 319 6.79 -29.42 -4.88
CA HIS A 319 7.74 -30.43 -4.45
C HIS A 319 8.10 -30.26 -2.97
N THR A 320 7.95 -31.31 -2.16
CA THR A 320 8.23 -31.29 -0.71
C THR A 320 9.63 -31.81 -0.41
N ILE A 321 10.52 -30.96 0.11
CA ILE A 321 11.92 -31.30 0.38
C ILE A 321 12.16 -31.70 1.84
N GLY A 322 12.82 -32.85 2.02
CA GLY A 322 13.57 -33.20 3.23
C GLY A 322 15.07 -33.25 2.95
N VAL A 323 15.89 -32.73 3.86
CA VAL A 323 17.36 -32.83 3.81
C VAL A 323 17.89 -33.29 5.17
N ASP A 324 18.69 -34.35 5.16
CA ASP A 324 19.38 -34.91 6.32
C ASP A 324 20.89 -35.01 6.04
N VAL A 325 21.70 -35.02 7.11
CA VAL A 325 23.15 -35.32 7.05
C VAL A 325 23.41 -36.70 7.65
N ARG A 326 24.14 -37.55 6.92
CA ARG A 326 24.50 -38.91 7.32
C ARG A 326 25.58 -38.88 8.40
N GLY A 327 25.61 -39.94 9.22
CA GLY A 327 26.66 -40.14 10.23
C GLY A 327 26.55 -39.31 11.52
N SER A 328 25.77 -38.23 11.57
CA SER A 328 25.57 -37.42 12.78
C SER A 328 24.09 -37.16 13.07
N ARG A 329 23.67 -37.40 14.32
CA ARG A 329 22.36 -36.98 14.86
C ARG A 329 22.44 -35.73 15.75
N SER A 330 23.63 -35.15 15.94
CA SER A 330 23.83 -33.94 16.75
C SER A 330 23.85 -32.64 15.94
N PHE A 331 23.98 -32.73 14.61
CA PHE A 331 24.00 -31.55 13.75
C PHE A 331 22.59 -31.00 13.51
N THR A 332 22.45 -29.68 13.64
CA THR A 332 21.24 -28.97 13.24
C THR A 332 21.32 -28.64 11.75
N VAL A 333 20.44 -29.27 10.96
CA VAL A 333 20.30 -29.00 9.52
C VAL A 333 19.14 -28.04 9.29
N ARG A 334 19.38 -26.93 8.56
CA ARG A 334 18.35 -25.99 8.10
C ARG A 334 18.35 -25.96 6.57
N ALA A 335 17.19 -26.23 5.96
CA ALA A 335 16.98 -26.21 4.52
C ALA A 335 15.51 -25.91 4.18
N ARG A 336 15.27 -25.42 2.96
CA ARG A 336 13.91 -25.16 2.43
C ARG A 336 13.04 -26.43 2.45
N LYS A 337 11.72 -26.26 2.60
CA LYS A 337 10.74 -27.37 2.65
C LYS A 337 10.02 -27.66 1.34
N GLY A 338 10.17 -26.82 0.30
CA GLY A 338 9.66 -27.12 -1.05
C GLY A 338 9.85 -26.02 -2.11
N TYR A 339 9.38 -26.24 -3.34
CA TYR A 339 9.58 -25.36 -4.53
C TYR A 339 8.58 -25.60 -5.72
N MET A 340 8.69 -24.78 -6.80
CA MET A 340 7.85 -24.67 -8.03
C MET A 340 8.66 -24.05 -9.22
N VAL A 341 8.12 -23.91 -10.47
CA VAL A 341 8.91 -23.65 -11.74
C VAL A 341 8.24 -22.72 -12.84
N GLU A 342 9.03 -21.91 -13.63
CA GLU A 342 8.78 -21.04 -14.87
C GLU A 342 7.90 -19.73 -14.79
N GLU A 343 7.96 -18.63 -15.62
CA GLU A 343 8.97 -17.80 -16.40
C GLU A 343 8.34 -16.38 -16.79
N SER A 344 9.04 -15.32 -17.33
CA SER A 344 8.51 -13.90 -17.47
C SER A 344 9.17 -12.85 -18.46
N ARG A 345 8.64 -11.57 -18.61
CA ARG A 345 9.28 -10.32 -19.21
C ARG A 345 8.47 -8.93 -19.18
N PRO A 346 9.08 -7.67 -19.27
CA PRO A 346 8.47 -6.33 -18.90
C PRO A 346 8.71 -5.01 -19.77
N VAL A 347 8.14 -3.80 -19.42
CA VAL A 347 8.17 -2.41 -20.12
C VAL A 347 7.96 -1.13 -19.16
N PRO A 348 8.31 0.19 -19.48
CA PRO A 348 8.36 1.40 -18.55
C PRO A 348 7.48 2.73 -18.80
N ALA A 349 7.86 3.97 -18.31
CA ALA A 349 6.98 5.09 -17.74
C ALA A 349 7.23 6.66 -18.08
N PRO A 350 6.45 7.70 -17.56
CA PRO A 350 6.27 9.13 -18.07
C PRO A 350 6.55 10.45 -17.16
N PRO A 351 6.22 11.76 -17.54
CA PRO A 351 6.79 13.10 -17.03
C PRO A 351 5.87 14.27 -16.37
N PRO A 352 6.31 15.56 -16.07
CA PRO A 352 5.73 16.54 -15.03
C PRO A 352 5.08 17.97 -15.38
N VAL A 353 4.97 18.96 -14.43
CA VAL A 353 3.92 20.08 -14.29
C VAL A 353 4.38 21.56 -13.86
N LEU A 354 3.46 22.57 -13.72
CA LEU A 354 3.57 24.08 -13.55
C LEU A 354 3.24 24.75 -12.14
N ALA A 355 3.07 26.11 -12.04
CA ALA A 355 3.14 26.98 -10.80
C ALA A 355 1.88 27.82 -10.34
N THR A 356 1.95 28.57 -9.21
CA THR A 356 0.80 28.98 -8.32
C THR A 356 0.86 30.34 -7.52
N PRO A 357 -0.30 30.94 -7.13
CA PRO A 357 -0.45 32.19 -6.31
C PRO A 357 -0.46 31.99 -4.77
N ARG A 358 -0.45 33.06 -3.93
CA ARG A 358 -0.13 32.96 -2.48
C ARG A 358 -0.83 33.88 -1.45
N THR A 359 -1.38 35.06 -1.76
CA THR A 359 -1.98 35.96 -0.72
C THR A 359 -3.51 36.05 -0.76
N LEU A 360 -4.19 36.43 0.34
CA LEU A 360 -5.66 36.57 0.37
C LEU A 360 -6.20 37.46 -0.76
N ALA A 361 -5.51 38.58 -1.05
CA ALA A 361 -5.90 39.49 -2.12
C ALA A 361 -5.68 38.89 -3.53
N GLU A 362 -4.62 38.11 -3.74
CA GLU A 362 -4.43 37.34 -4.97
C GLU A 362 -5.50 36.25 -5.12
N LEU A 363 -5.87 35.58 -4.01
CA LEU A 363 -6.85 34.52 -3.98
C LEU A 363 -8.26 35.05 -4.29
N THR A 364 -8.71 36.15 -3.66
CA THR A 364 -10.00 36.76 -4.01
C THR A 364 -9.98 37.29 -5.44
N SER A 365 -8.90 37.96 -5.86
CA SER A 365 -8.78 38.50 -7.23
C SER A 365 -8.73 37.39 -8.31
N ALA A 366 -8.15 36.22 -7.99
CA ALA A 366 -8.24 35.04 -8.85
C ALA A 366 -9.65 34.43 -8.83
N TYR A 367 -10.33 34.41 -7.67
CA TYR A 367 -11.71 33.95 -7.53
C TYR A 367 -12.71 34.84 -8.28
N ASP A 368 -12.46 36.14 -8.39
CA ASP A 368 -13.23 37.07 -9.22
C ASP A 368 -13.19 36.67 -10.71
N ARG A 369 -12.02 36.24 -11.20
CA ARG A 369 -11.76 35.83 -12.59
C ARG A 369 -12.00 34.34 -12.87
N ASP A 370 -12.87 33.68 -12.10
CA ASP A 370 -13.15 32.23 -12.18
C ASP A 370 -11.89 31.33 -12.08
N GLY A 371 -10.81 31.84 -11.48
CA GLY A 371 -9.49 31.20 -11.38
C GLY A 371 -9.41 30.05 -10.38
N TYR A 372 -10.50 29.31 -10.17
CA TYR A 372 -10.69 28.35 -9.08
C TYR A 372 -9.57 27.31 -8.93
N ARG A 373 -8.99 26.82 -10.04
CA ARG A 373 -7.84 25.89 -9.99
C ARG A 373 -6.56 26.56 -9.46
N GLN A 374 -6.35 27.84 -9.73
CA GLN A 374 -5.24 28.61 -9.17
C GLN A 374 -5.50 28.94 -7.69
N VAL A 375 -6.75 29.26 -7.32
CA VAL A 375 -7.15 29.51 -5.93
C VAL A 375 -6.91 28.28 -5.07
N ALA A 376 -7.50 27.12 -5.40
CA ALA A 376 -7.32 25.89 -4.62
C ALA A 376 -5.83 25.47 -4.51
N ALA A 377 -5.06 25.60 -5.60
CA ALA A 377 -3.65 25.24 -5.60
C ALA A 377 -2.78 26.24 -4.80
N GLY A 378 -3.15 27.52 -4.73
CA GLY A 378 -2.51 28.52 -3.85
C GLY A 378 -2.90 28.37 -2.39
N VAL A 379 -4.19 28.17 -2.11
CA VAL A 379 -4.74 27.87 -0.77
C VAL A 379 -4.01 26.68 -0.13
N ARG A 380 -3.86 25.57 -0.85
CA ARG A 380 -3.11 24.37 -0.41
C ARG A 380 -1.60 24.61 -0.18
N GLN A 381 -1.04 25.73 -0.63
CA GLN A 381 0.36 26.11 -0.40
C GLN A 381 0.53 27.15 0.72
N THR A 382 -0.56 27.56 1.38
CA THR A 382 -0.55 28.50 2.51
C THR A 382 0.26 27.96 3.70
N ALA A 383 1.25 28.72 4.17
CA ALA A 383 2.11 28.32 5.28
C ALA A 383 1.47 28.53 6.68
N ASP A 384 0.57 29.51 6.83
CA ASP A 384 -0.22 29.72 8.06
C ASP A 384 -1.70 29.94 7.74
N PRO A 385 -2.51 28.87 7.70
CA PRO A 385 -3.93 28.99 7.38
C PRO A 385 -4.73 29.70 8.48
N VAL A 386 -4.24 29.74 9.72
CA VAL A 386 -4.94 30.43 10.84
C VAL A 386 -4.93 31.94 10.62
N ARG A 387 -3.80 32.48 10.18
CA ARG A 387 -3.71 33.87 9.74
C ARG A 387 -4.62 34.14 8.54
N LEU A 388 -4.68 33.25 7.55
CA LEU A 388 -5.52 33.43 6.36
C LEU A 388 -7.03 33.47 6.71
N LEU A 389 -7.50 32.56 7.57
CA LEU A 389 -8.88 32.56 8.08
C LEU A 389 -9.20 33.82 8.91
N ARG A 390 -8.22 34.31 9.69
CA ARG A 390 -8.37 35.55 10.46
C ARG A 390 -8.44 36.78 9.55
N GLU A 391 -7.55 36.92 8.58
CA GLU A 391 -7.57 38.05 7.62
C GLU A 391 -8.88 38.12 6.82
N PHE A 392 -9.49 36.98 6.50
CA PHE A 392 -10.83 36.91 5.90
C PHE A 392 -11.95 37.27 6.88
N THR A 393 -11.84 36.83 8.14
CA THR A 393 -12.81 37.15 9.20
C THR A 393 -12.81 38.64 9.57
N ASP A 394 -11.63 39.23 9.69
CA ASP A 394 -11.40 40.61 10.15
C ASP A 394 -11.74 41.65 9.06
N ARG A 395 -11.55 41.31 7.78
CA ARG A 395 -11.91 42.20 6.64
C ARG A 395 -13.40 42.28 6.38
N GLY A 396 -14.18 41.32 6.88
CA GLY A 396 -15.60 41.16 6.51
C GLY A 396 -15.78 40.65 5.07
N ASN A 397 -17.03 40.54 4.65
CA ASN A 397 -17.41 39.93 3.37
C ASN A 397 -16.80 40.71 2.18
N PRO A 398 -15.93 40.09 1.35
CA PRO A 398 -15.36 40.73 0.17
C PRO A 398 -16.36 40.91 -1.00
N TRP A 399 -17.52 40.23 -0.97
CA TRP A 399 -18.63 40.38 -1.90
C TRP A 399 -19.97 40.61 -1.15
N PRO A 400 -20.21 41.79 -0.54
CA PRO A 400 -21.43 42.05 0.25
C PRO A 400 -22.75 41.83 -0.50
N ALA A 401 -22.75 42.02 -1.82
CA ALA A 401 -23.90 41.77 -2.70
C ALA A 401 -24.07 40.30 -3.13
N ALA A 402 -23.11 39.41 -2.84
CA ALA A 402 -23.12 38.00 -3.22
C ALA A 402 -22.72 37.08 -2.04
N PRO A 403 -23.54 37.00 -0.96
CA PRO A 403 -23.24 36.18 0.21
C PRO A 403 -23.09 34.67 -0.10
N ARG A 404 -23.69 34.19 -1.19
CA ARG A 404 -23.45 32.81 -1.68
C ARG A 404 -22.02 32.60 -2.18
N ARG A 405 -21.42 33.62 -2.82
CA ARG A 405 -20.02 33.60 -3.30
C ARG A 405 -19.04 33.63 -2.12
N GLU A 406 -19.33 34.42 -1.10
CA GLU A 406 -18.61 34.42 0.18
C GLU A 406 -18.63 33.01 0.82
N ALA A 407 -19.82 32.42 0.95
CA ALA A 407 -19.98 31.10 1.57
C ALA A 407 -19.33 29.95 0.80
N ALA A 408 -19.25 30.03 -0.53
CA ALA A 408 -18.51 29.09 -1.37
C ALA A 408 -16.99 29.27 -1.23
N PHE A 409 -16.50 30.51 -1.24
CA PHE A 409 -15.08 30.81 -1.02
C PHE A 409 -14.60 30.41 0.39
N ALA A 410 -15.42 30.60 1.41
CA ALA A 410 -15.12 30.21 2.78
C ALA A 410 -14.84 28.71 2.93
N LEU A 411 -15.52 27.85 2.16
CA LEU A 411 -15.29 26.39 2.14
C LEU A 411 -13.93 26.03 1.53
N GLU A 412 -13.49 26.75 0.49
CA GLU A 412 -12.14 26.56 -0.07
C GLU A 412 -11.08 27.05 0.93
N LEU A 413 -11.31 28.21 1.55
CA LEU A 413 -10.36 28.84 2.46
C LEU A 413 -10.06 27.99 3.71
N VAL A 414 -11.03 27.21 4.20
CA VAL A 414 -10.82 26.30 5.34
C VAL A 414 -10.12 25.00 4.99
N GLU A 415 -9.97 24.61 3.71
CA GLU A 415 -9.38 23.32 3.32
C GLU A 415 -8.04 23.02 4.05
N PRO A 416 -7.00 23.89 4.02
CA PRO A 416 -5.72 23.61 4.67
C PRO A 416 -5.79 23.68 6.20
N ALA A 417 -6.85 24.28 6.75
CA ALA A 417 -7.10 24.39 8.18
C ALA A 417 -7.81 23.14 8.73
N VAL A 418 -8.78 22.57 7.99
CA VAL A 418 -9.47 21.31 8.31
C VAL A 418 -8.51 20.12 8.24
N PHE A 419 -7.67 20.07 7.20
CA PHE A 419 -6.55 19.12 7.08
C PHE A 419 -5.36 19.46 8.01
N SER A 420 -5.41 20.56 8.75
CA SER A 420 -4.26 20.98 9.56
C SER A 420 -4.05 20.06 10.78
N PRO A 421 -2.81 19.63 11.04
CA PRO A 421 -2.45 18.98 12.30
C PRO A 421 -2.42 19.95 13.49
N ARG A 422 -2.50 21.28 13.30
CA ARG A 422 -2.67 22.27 14.37
C ARG A 422 -4.10 22.27 14.96
N PRO A 423 -4.30 22.04 16.28
CA PRO A 423 -5.64 22.08 16.90
C PRO A 423 -6.34 23.43 16.78
N ASP A 424 -5.60 24.54 16.91
CA ASP A 424 -6.14 25.90 16.79
C ASP A 424 -6.60 26.22 15.36
N ALA A 425 -5.90 25.69 14.36
CA ALA A 425 -6.32 25.80 12.96
C ALA A 425 -7.62 25.04 12.67
N ARG A 426 -7.77 23.82 13.23
CA ARG A 426 -9.01 23.04 13.11
C ARG A 426 -10.18 23.71 13.83
N ALA A 427 -9.95 24.25 15.02
CA ALA A 427 -10.95 25.00 15.77
C ALA A 427 -11.45 26.22 14.98
N ALA A 428 -10.53 27.04 14.45
CA ALA A 428 -10.89 28.19 13.60
C ALA A 428 -11.64 27.77 12.32
N ALA A 429 -11.25 26.65 11.70
CA ALA A 429 -11.95 26.11 10.53
C ALA A 429 -13.38 25.68 10.87
N TYR A 430 -13.57 24.91 11.94
CA TYR A 430 -14.88 24.41 12.35
C TYR A 430 -15.79 25.51 12.93
N GLU A 431 -15.21 26.54 13.56
CA GLU A 431 -15.90 27.77 13.94
C GLU A 431 -16.41 28.49 12.70
N LEU A 432 -15.58 28.69 11.67
CA LEU A 432 -15.99 29.35 10.43
C LEU A 432 -17.05 28.54 9.68
N LEU A 433 -16.92 27.21 9.60
CA LEU A 433 -17.98 26.32 9.10
C LEU A 433 -19.28 26.46 9.91
N THR A 434 -19.20 26.48 11.24
CA THR A 434 -20.36 26.66 12.12
C THR A 434 -20.99 28.06 12.02
N ARG A 435 -20.21 29.09 11.69
CA ARG A 435 -20.71 30.43 11.35
C ARG A 435 -21.44 30.40 10.01
N PHE A 436 -20.81 29.90 8.95
CA PHE A 436 -21.44 29.85 7.63
C PHE A 436 -22.66 28.94 7.58
N SER A 437 -22.71 27.84 8.34
CA SER A 437 -23.92 27.01 8.47
C SER A 437 -25.14 27.74 9.04
N ARG A 438 -24.96 28.95 9.60
CA ARG A 438 -26.03 29.87 10.03
C ARG A 438 -26.30 30.97 8.99
N LEU A 439 -25.29 31.38 8.23
CA LEU A 439 -25.38 32.44 7.21
C LEU A 439 -25.95 31.95 5.88
N VAL A 440 -25.73 30.69 5.50
CA VAL A 440 -26.31 30.08 4.29
C VAL A 440 -27.73 29.58 4.50
N ARG A 441 -28.21 29.56 5.75
CA ARG A 441 -29.56 29.13 6.08
C ARG A 441 -30.56 30.18 5.61
N ASP A 442 -31.45 29.77 4.74
CA ASP A 442 -32.62 30.58 4.41
C ASP A 442 -33.57 30.62 5.63
N PRO A 443 -34.10 31.80 6.02
CA PRO A 443 -34.93 31.91 7.22
C PRO A 443 -36.31 31.26 7.07
N LEU A 444 -36.81 31.06 5.84
CA LEU A 444 -38.14 30.53 5.54
C LEU A 444 -38.05 29.05 5.16
N GLU A 445 -37.49 28.73 3.98
CA GLU A 445 -37.63 27.40 3.36
C GLU A 445 -36.26 26.76 3.04
N PRO A 446 -36.10 25.42 3.11
CA PRO A 446 -34.79 24.78 2.90
C PRO A 446 -34.31 24.97 1.46
N SER A 447 -33.29 25.82 1.25
CA SER A 447 -32.87 26.17 -0.11
C SER A 447 -31.90 25.12 -0.71
N PRO A 448 -31.92 24.90 -2.04
CA PRO A 448 -30.94 24.02 -2.70
C PRO A 448 -29.49 24.46 -2.49
N PHE A 449 -29.23 25.77 -2.32
CA PHE A 449 -27.90 26.28 -1.99
C PHE A 449 -27.47 25.88 -0.57
N GLU A 450 -28.35 26.04 0.41
CA GLU A 450 -28.15 25.59 1.81
C GLU A 450 -27.83 24.08 1.83
N GLN A 451 -28.61 23.27 1.11
CA GLN A 451 -28.42 21.82 0.98
C GLN A 451 -27.05 21.44 0.37
N TYR A 452 -26.66 22.07 -0.76
CA TYR A 452 -25.37 21.79 -1.39
C TYR A 452 -24.18 22.34 -0.59
N TRP A 453 -24.36 23.44 0.16
CA TRP A 453 -23.33 23.96 1.06
C TRP A 453 -23.06 22.97 2.21
N TYR A 454 -24.10 22.43 2.84
CA TYR A 454 -23.95 21.36 3.86
C TYR A 454 -23.25 20.13 3.29
N PHE A 455 -23.58 19.70 2.06
CA PHE A 455 -22.92 18.57 1.41
C PHE A 455 -21.43 18.85 1.11
N ALA A 456 -21.10 20.04 0.60
CA ALA A 456 -19.71 20.45 0.37
C ALA A 456 -18.89 20.53 1.66
N ALA A 457 -19.49 21.00 2.76
CA ALA A 457 -18.88 21.03 4.09
C ALA A 457 -18.66 19.63 4.68
N LEU A 458 -19.65 18.74 4.57
CA LEU A 458 -19.55 17.36 5.08
C LEU A 458 -18.50 16.55 4.31
N THR A 459 -18.51 16.61 2.97
CA THR A 459 -17.49 15.93 2.16
C THR A 459 -16.06 16.36 2.53
N LEU A 460 -15.84 17.63 2.88
CA LEU A 460 -14.52 18.13 3.35
C LEU A 460 -14.13 17.57 4.73
N LEU A 461 -15.07 17.50 5.67
CA LEU A 461 -14.84 16.94 7.01
C LEU A 461 -14.64 15.41 6.98
N GLU A 462 -15.38 14.70 6.12
CA GLU A 462 -15.17 13.28 5.84
C GLU A 462 -13.77 13.05 5.25
N GLY A 463 -13.32 13.91 4.33
CA GLY A 463 -11.99 13.84 3.72
C GLY A 463 -10.83 13.99 4.70
N ALA A 464 -10.99 14.86 5.69
CA ALA A 464 -10.03 15.02 6.79
C ALA A 464 -10.29 14.08 7.99
N ILE A 465 -11.23 13.13 7.84
CA ILE A 465 -11.60 12.10 8.83
C ILE A 465 -11.90 12.75 10.20
N ARG A 466 -12.92 13.60 10.21
CA ARG A 466 -13.41 14.38 11.37
C ARG A 466 -14.76 13.86 11.87
N PRO A 467 -14.85 12.66 12.48
CA PRO A 467 -16.14 12.04 12.75
C PRO A 467 -17.04 12.82 13.71
N ASP A 468 -16.48 13.52 14.70
CA ASP A 468 -17.31 14.25 15.67
C ASP A 468 -17.84 15.57 15.10
N GLU A 469 -17.02 16.31 14.36
CA GLU A 469 -17.44 17.48 13.60
C GLU A 469 -18.42 17.10 12.47
N THR A 470 -18.23 15.94 11.84
CA THR A 470 -19.10 15.41 10.78
C THR A 470 -20.44 14.96 11.33
N ASP A 471 -20.50 14.17 12.41
CA ASP A 471 -21.74 13.76 13.08
C ASP A 471 -22.52 14.97 13.62
N ALA A 472 -21.82 15.95 14.20
CA ALA A 472 -22.43 17.20 14.67
C ALA A 472 -23.00 18.06 13.52
N LEU A 473 -22.27 18.20 12.41
CA LEU A 473 -22.75 18.96 11.25
C LEU A 473 -23.85 18.20 10.49
N ALA A 474 -23.75 16.88 10.34
CA ALA A 474 -24.74 16.04 9.68
C ALA A 474 -26.03 15.96 10.51
N THR A 475 -25.94 15.92 11.84
CA THR A 475 -27.11 16.04 12.72
C THR A 475 -27.82 17.39 12.56
N ARG A 476 -27.07 18.49 12.44
CA ARG A 476 -27.64 19.83 12.13
C ARG A 476 -28.28 19.87 10.75
N ALA A 477 -27.65 19.24 9.75
CA ALA A 477 -28.15 19.16 8.38
C ALA A 477 -29.44 18.31 8.30
N LEU A 478 -29.48 17.13 8.91
CA LEU A 478 -30.66 16.26 8.98
C LEU A 478 -31.84 16.91 9.73
N ALA A 479 -31.59 17.73 10.75
CA ALA A 479 -32.65 18.48 11.42
C ALA A 479 -33.33 19.54 10.52
N ARG A 480 -32.71 19.91 9.40
CA ARG A 480 -33.23 20.84 8.37
C ARG A 480 -33.68 20.12 7.10
N PHE A 481 -33.01 19.03 6.74
CA PHE A 481 -33.22 18.22 5.55
C PHE A 481 -33.38 16.73 5.93
N PRO A 482 -34.46 16.34 6.64
CA PRO A 482 -34.61 14.98 7.18
C PRO A 482 -34.73 13.90 6.09
N GLY A 483 -35.08 14.28 4.86
CA GLY A 483 -35.14 13.40 3.69
C GLY A 483 -33.90 13.43 2.79
N GLU A 484 -32.77 14.03 3.21
CA GLU A 484 -31.52 14.01 2.44
C GLU A 484 -30.64 12.80 2.81
N PRO A 485 -30.59 11.74 1.97
CA PRO A 485 -29.90 10.51 2.33
C PRO A 485 -28.38 10.67 2.42
N ARG A 486 -27.76 11.62 1.69
CA ARG A 486 -26.31 11.86 1.75
C ARG A 486 -25.87 12.29 3.15
N PHE A 487 -26.72 12.99 3.90
CA PHE A 487 -26.42 13.39 5.29
C PHE A 487 -26.58 12.23 6.26
N ALA A 488 -27.52 11.31 6.02
CA ALA A 488 -27.61 10.05 6.76
C ALA A 488 -26.37 9.17 6.53
N LEU A 489 -25.88 9.10 5.28
CA LEU A 489 -24.65 8.40 4.94
C LEU A 489 -23.40 9.07 5.53
N SER A 490 -23.25 10.40 5.44
CA SER A 490 -22.17 11.15 6.14
C SER A 490 -22.12 10.80 7.62
N ARG A 491 -23.29 10.70 8.25
CA ARG A 491 -23.42 10.37 9.68
C ARG A 491 -23.08 8.92 9.99
N ALA A 492 -23.47 7.97 9.14
CA ALA A 492 -23.10 6.56 9.29
C ALA A 492 -21.58 6.35 9.13
N ILE A 493 -20.97 6.98 8.12
CA ILE A 493 -19.52 7.02 7.91
C ILE A 493 -18.83 7.63 9.14
N ALA A 494 -19.34 8.75 9.67
CA ALA A 494 -18.78 9.39 10.86
C ALA A 494 -18.88 8.52 12.13
N ILE A 495 -19.90 7.67 12.26
CA ILE A 495 -20.00 6.72 13.38
C ILE A 495 -18.98 5.60 13.20
N ASP A 496 -18.92 4.95 12.03
CA ASP A 496 -17.92 3.90 11.68
C ASP A 496 -16.47 4.43 11.85
N GLN A 497 -16.20 5.66 11.41
CA GLN A 497 -14.91 6.34 11.57
C GLN A 497 -14.42 6.43 13.03
N ARG A 498 -15.28 6.36 14.06
CA ARG A 498 -14.83 6.50 15.46
C ARG A 498 -13.92 5.36 15.90
N ARG A 499 -14.14 4.12 15.46
CA ARG A 499 -13.23 2.99 15.78
C ARG A 499 -11.84 3.14 15.16
N VAL A 500 -11.69 4.02 14.17
CA VAL A 500 -10.44 4.30 13.45
C VAL A 500 -9.91 5.72 13.70
N THR A 501 -10.45 6.44 14.68
CA THR A 501 -9.96 7.75 15.14
C THR A 501 -9.94 7.94 16.65
N ARG A 502 -10.58 7.06 17.44
CA ARG A 502 -10.61 7.09 18.90
C ARG A 502 -10.46 5.70 19.51
N ALA A 503 -9.26 5.40 20.01
CA ALA A 503 -9.01 4.28 20.91
C ALA A 503 -9.59 4.56 22.32
N GLN A 504 -10.92 4.65 22.43
CA GLN A 504 -11.66 4.83 23.68
C GLN A 504 -12.37 3.53 24.06
N PRO A 505 -12.35 3.09 25.34
CA PRO A 505 -13.00 1.85 25.80
C PRO A 505 -14.50 1.71 25.54
N ALA A 506 -15.20 2.81 25.19
CA ALA A 506 -16.60 2.78 24.79
C ALA A 506 -16.82 2.43 23.30
N VAL A 507 -15.76 2.54 22.48
CA VAL A 507 -15.79 2.40 21.01
C VAL A 507 -15.13 1.09 20.58
N VAL A 508 -13.95 0.81 21.14
CA VAL A 508 -13.19 -0.43 20.95
C VAL A 508 -12.67 -0.96 22.29
N ASP A 509 -12.48 -2.27 22.37
CA ASP A 509 -11.90 -2.94 23.54
C ASP A 509 -10.35 -2.90 23.54
N ALA A 510 -9.73 -3.62 24.48
CA ALA A 510 -8.27 -3.69 24.61
C ALA A 510 -7.56 -4.49 23.48
N ALA A 511 -8.30 -5.23 22.65
CA ALA A 511 -7.82 -5.90 21.44
C ALA A 511 -8.09 -5.08 20.16
N GLY A 512 -8.74 -3.90 20.28
CA GLY A 512 -9.15 -3.07 19.15
C GLY A 512 -10.47 -3.50 18.49
N ILE A 513 -11.18 -4.48 19.07
CA ILE A 513 -12.45 -4.98 18.55
C ILE A 513 -13.56 -3.98 18.90
N PRO A 514 -14.47 -3.61 17.98
CA PRO A 514 -15.60 -2.74 18.29
C PRO A 514 -16.45 -3.26 19.45
N THR A 515 -16.81 -2.39 20.40
CA THR A 515 -17.74 -2.78 21.47
C THR A 515 -19.11 -3.12 20.87
N GLU A 516 -19.85 -4.03 21.51
CA GLU A 516 -21.20 -4.40 21.03
C GLU A 516 -22.08 -3.17 20.84
N ALA A 517 -22.12 -2.26 21.82
CA ALA A 517 -22.87 -1.00 21.75
C ALA A 517 -22.43 -0.08 20.59
N HIS A 518 -21.14 -0.06 20.24
CA HIS A 518 -20.64 0.69 19.10
C HIS A 518 -20.99 0.03 17.77
N ALA A 519 -20.80 -1.28 17.65
CA ALA A 519 -21.21 -2.07 16.48
C ALA A 519 -22.72 -1.92 16.21
N ASP A 520 -23.53 -1.90 17.25
CA ASP A 520 -24.96 -1.68 17.17
C ASP A 520 -25.33 -0.27 16.68
N ALA A 521 -24.54 0.75 17.05
CA ALA A 521 -24.69 2.11 16.52
C ALA A 521 -24.30 2.19 15.03
N VAL A 522 -23.22 1.53 14.61
CA VAL A 522 -22.80 1.45 13.20
C VAL A 522 -23.86 0.72 12.36
N ARG A 523 -24.32 -0.45 12.80
CA ARG A 523 -25.40 -1.23 12.16
C ARG A 523 -26.63 -0.36 11.95
N ARG A 524 -27.18 0.25 13.02
CA ARG A 524 -28.37 1.12 12.92
C ARG A 524 -28.18 2.29 11.95
N ALA A 525 -27.00 2.91 11.93
CA ALA A 525 -26.73 4.05 11.08
C ALA A 525 -26.65 3.66 9.59
N TYR A 526 -25.96 2.56 9.25
CA TYR A 526 -25.95 2.06 7.87
C TYR A 526 -27.31 1.49 7.45
N THR A 527 -28.07 0.82 8.32
CA THR A 527 -29.46 0.40 8.01
C THR A 527 -30.35 1.59 7.64
N ALA A 528 -30.21 2.74 8.31
CA ALA A 528 -30.94 3.95 7.95
C ALA A 528 -30.50 4.51 6.58
N ALA A 529 -29.21 4.46 6.25
CA ALA A 529 -28.70 4.87 4.94
C ALA A 529 -29.01 3.87 3.79
N ILE A 530 -29.25 2.59 4.11
CA ILE A 530 -29.68 1.54 3.18
C ILE A 530 -31.09 1.79 2.63
N ALA A 531 -31.96 2.42 3.42
CA ALA A 531 -33.37 2.66 3.09
C ALA A 531 -33.60 3.66 1.93
N ALA A 532 -32.57 4.37 1.46
CA ALA A 532 -32.65 5.32 0.35
C ALA A 532 -31.82 4.84 -0.86
N PRO A 533 -32.41 4.70 -2.06
CA PRO A 533 -31.70 4.18 -3.24
C PRO A 533 -30.41 4.92 -3.61
N GLN A 534 -30.33 6.22 -3.32
CA GLN A 534 -29.18 7.07 -3.62
C GLN A 534 -27.93 6.72 -2.78
N THR A 535 -28.10 6.06 -1.64
CA THR A 535 -27.02 5.70 -0.71
C THR A 535 -26.94 4.21 -0.39
N SER A 536 -27.94 3.43 -0.81
CA SER A 536 -28.08 2.00 -0.48
C SER A 536 -26.85 1.18 -0.85
N VAL A 537 -26.34 1.32 -2.09
CA VAL A 537 -25.14 0.61 -2.57
C VAL A 537 -23.91 0.90 -1.68
N GLU A 538 -23.62 2.16 -1.35
CA GLU A 538 -22.46 2.49 -0.51
C GLU A 538 -22.66 2.03 0.94
N ALA A 539 -23.87 2.20 1.49
CA ALA A 539 -24.18 1.79 2.85
C ALA A 539 -24.09 0.27 3.04
N HIS A 540 -24.51 -0.53 2.04
CA HIS A 540 -24.31 -1.98 2.03
C HIS A 540 -22.82 -2.37 1.96
N ILE A 541 -22.04 -1.77 1.06
CA ILE A 541 -20.60 -2.05 0.90
C ILE A 541 -19.84 -1.74 2.21
N ARG A 542 -20.15 -0.61 2.85
CA ARG A 542 -19.53 -0.19 4.11
C ARG A 542 -19.95 -1.06 5.30
N LEU A 543 -21.24 -1.40 5.41
CA LEU A 543 -21.74 -2.30 6.46
C LEU A 543 -21.14 -3.70 6.35
N ALA A 544 -20.99 -4.22 5.13
CA ALA A 544 -20.33 -5.51 4.91
C ALA A 544 -18.86 -5.48 5.34
N TRP A 545 -18.11 -4.42 5.00
CA TRP A 545 -16.72 -4.28 5.43
C TRP A 545 -16.59 -4.11 6.95
N PHE A 546 -17.55 -3.42 7.59
CA PHE A 546 -17.63 -3.36 9.05
C PHE A 546 -17.83 -4.76 9.65
N LEU A 547 -18.77 -5.56 9.14
CA LEU A 547 -19.06 -6.92 9.60
C LEU A 547 -17.87 -7.89 9.38
N HIS A 548 -17.23 -7.84 8.22
CA HIS A 548 -15.98 -8.56 7.92
C HIS A 548 -14.90 -8.26 8.97
N SER A 549 -14.71 -6.98 9.32
CA SER A 549 -13.74 -6.58 10.36
C SER A 549 -14.11 -6.98 11.80
N MET A 550 -15.23 -7.70 11.99
CA MET A 550 -15.60 -8.38 13.24
C MET A 550 -15.76 -9.91 13.05
N ALA A 551 -15.20 -10.48 11.97
CA ALA A 551 -15.35 -11.89 11.58
C ALA A 551 -16.81 -12.38 11.46
N LYS A 552 -17.70 -11.51 10.97
CA LYS A 552 -19.12 -11.80 10.70
C LYS A 552 -19.39 -11.93 9.20
N ASP A 553 -18.61 -12.77 8.54
CA ASP A 553 -18.61 -12.88 7.08
C ASP A 553 -19.92 -13.40 6.48
N ASP A 554 -20.64 -14.28 7.21
CA ASP A 554 -22.00 -14.71 6.86
C ASP A 554 -23.03 -13.58 6.90
N GLU A 555 -22.84 -12.56 7.76
CA GLU A 555 -23.66 -11.33 7.77
C GLU A 555 -23.18 -10.32 6.72
N ALA A 556 -21.89 -10.33 6.36
CA ALA A 556 -21.30 -9.41 5.39
C ALA A 556 -21.66 -9.76 3.93
N LEU A 557 -21.60 -11.04 3.56
CA LEU A 557 -21.81 -11.50 2.18
C LEU A 557 -23.17 -11.10 1.59
N PRO A 558 -24.32 -11.24 2.29
CA PRO A 558 -25.62 -10.82 1.77
C PRO A 558 -25.68 -9.34 1.36
N HIS A 559 -24.99 -8.45 2.08
CA HIS A 559 -24.94 -7.03 1.74
C HIS A 559 -24.08 -6.76 0.49
N LEU A 560 -23.00 -7.52 0.27
CA LEU A 560 -22.20 -7.42 -0.96
C LEU A 560 -22.91 -8.05 -2.18
N THR A 561 -23.85 -8.97 -1.97
CA THR A 561 -24.81 -9.39 -3.01
C THR A 561 -25.82 -8.28 -3.29
N GLN A 562 -26.51 -7.75 -2.26
CA GLN A 562 -27.52 -6.68 -2.39
C GLN A 562 -26.97 -5.39 -3.02
N ALA A 563 -25.70 -5.04 -2.78
CA ALA A 563 -25.01 -3.93 -3.44
C ALA A 563 -24.67 -4.19 -4.92
N GLY A 564 -24.80 -5.43 -5.37
CA GLY A 564 -24.55 -5.89 -6.74
C GLY A 564 -25.79 -6.02 -7.61
N ASP A 565 -26.92 -6.34 -6.99
CA ASP A 565 -28.23 -6.39 -7.65
C ASP A 565 -28.77 -4.98 -7.97
N GLN A 566 -28.11 -3.94 -7.43
CA GLN A 566 -28.41 -2.52 -7.62
C GLN A 566 -27.43 -1.86 -8.61
N THR A 567 -27.95 -1.02 -9.50
CA THR A 567 -27.13 -0.23 -10.43
C THR A 567 -26.43 0.94 -9.71
N THR A 568 -25.12 1.07 -9.91
CA THR A 568 -24.35 2.28 -9.56
C THR A 568 -23.45 2.71 -10.72
N ASN A 569 -23.25 4.01 -10.85
CA ASN A 569 -22.34 4.62 -11.83
C ASN A 569 -21.02 5.11 -11.18
N ASP A 570 -20.76 4.77 -9.91
CA ASP A 570 -19.54 5.13 -9.18
C ASP A 570 -18.49 4.01 -9.30
N PRO A 571 -17.40 4.19 -10.08
CA PRO A 571 -16.40 3.13 -10.29
C PRO A 571 -15.67 2.74 -9.02
N SER A 572 -15.53 3.66 -8.05
CA SER A 572 -14.91 3.38 -6.76
C SER A 572 -15.77 2.42 -5.94
N LEU A 573 -17.10 2.60 -5.94
CA LEU A 573 -18.01 1.64 -5.29
C LEU A 573 -18.04 0.29 -6.00
N MET A 574 -18.03 0.29 -7.34
CA MET A 574 -17.94 -0.97 -8.12
C MET A 574 -16.66 -1.76 -7.77
N TYR A 575 -15.51 -1.08 -7.69
CA TYR A 575 -14.24 -1.67 -7.29
C TYR A 575 -14.25 -2.16 -5.84
N LEU A 576 -14.64 -1.29 -4.89
CA LEU A 576 -14.64 -1.61 -3.45
C LEU A 576 -15.54 -2.79 -3.14
N ARG A 577 -16.72 -2.89 -3.81
CA ARG A 577 -17.58 -4.07 -3.72
C ARG A 577 -16.83 -5.34 -4.10
N GLN A 578 -16.12 -5.35 -5.22
CA GLN A 578 -15.42 -6.55 -5.72
C GLN A 578 -14.20 -6.91 -4.85
N LEU A 579 -13.46 -5.91 -4.36
CA LEU A 579 -12.36 -6.12 -3.41
C LEU A 579 -12.87 -6.75 -2.11
N PHE A 580 -13.88 -6.15 -1.46
CA PHE A 580 -14.44 -6.65 -0.21
C PHE A 580 -15.17 -7.98 -0.37
N LEU A 581 -15.82 -8.21 -1.52
CA LEU A 581 -16.39 -9.51 -1.87
C LEU A 581 -15.30 -10.59 -1.96
N GLY A 582 -14.13 -10.26 -2.52
CA GLY A 582 -12.96 -11.13 -2.49
C GLY A 582 -12.54 -11.51 -1.06
N HIS A 583 -12.40 -10.53 -0.17
CA HIS A 583 -11.99 -10.76 1.23
C HIS A 583 -13.02 -11.57 2.04
N VAL A 584 -14.32 -11.26 1.90
CA VAL A 584 -15.40 -12.00 2.59
C VAL A 584 -15.52 -13.43 2.05
N LEU A 585 -15.41 -13.64 0.74
CA LEU A 585 -15.38 -14.98 0.16
C LEU A 585 -14.13 -15.77 0.57
N TRP A 586 -12.99 -15.10 0.78
CA TRP A 586 -11.78 -15.73 1.31
C TRP A 586 -11.98 -16.23 2.73
N ALA A 587 -12.56 -15.41 3.62
CA ALA A 587 -12.87 -15.78 5.00
C ALA A 587 -13.89 -16.94 5.10
N LEU A 588 -14.81 -17.05 4.13
CA LEU A 588 -15.80 -18.13 4.01
C LEU A 588 -15.26 -19.39 3.27
N ASP A 589 -13.94 -19.51 3.08
CA ASP A 589 -13.25 -20.59 2.35
C ASP A 589 -13.69 -20.78 0.87
N ARG A 590 -14.36 -19.77 0.29
CA ARG A 590 -14.81 -19.75 -1.11
C ARG A 590 -13.69 -19.20 -2.02
N GLN A 591 -12.53 -19.86 -1.96
CA GLN A 591 -11.27 -19.37 -2.51
C GLN A 591 -11.32 -19.09 -4.03
N ASP A 592 -11.99 -19.93 -4.82
CA ASP A 592 -12.11 -19.73 -6.27
C ASP A 592 -13.04 -18.55 -6.62
N ASP A 593 -14.16 -18.38 -5.91
CA ASP A 593 -15.05 -17.22 -6.07
C ASP A 593 -14.32 -15.92 -5.67
N SER A 594 -13.54 -15.97 -4.58
CA SER A 594 -12.70 -14.88 -4.09
C SER A 594 -11.71 -14.41 -5.16
N ILE A 595 -11.03 -15.34 -5.84
CA ILE A 595 -10.14 -15.06 -6.98
C ILE A 595 -10.89 -14.40 -8.14
N GLN A 596 -12.12 -14.82 -8.45
CA GLN A 596 -12.91 -14.16 -9.50
C GLN A 596 -13.34 -12.73 -9.09
N ALA A 597 -13.64 -12.50 -7.80
CA ALA A 597 -13.96 -11.18 -7.27
C ALA A 597 -12.74 -10.23 -7.33
N TYR A 598 -11.54 -10.65 -6.91
CA TYR A 598 -10.34 -9.82 -7.07
C TYR A 598 -9.99 -9.58 -8.55
N ARG A 599 -10.16 -10.59 -9.43
CA ARG A 599 -10.03 -10.42 -10.89
C ARG A 599 -11.08 -9.45 -11.46
N ALA A 600 -12.27 -9.37 -10.88
CA ALA A 600 -13.29 -8.38 -11.24
C ALA A 600 -12.92 -6.97 -10.74
N ALA A 601 -12.34 -6.84 -9.54
CA ALA A 601 -11.80 -5.58 -9.03
C ALA A 601 -10.69 -5.04 -9.97
N LEU A 602 -9.76 -5.89 -10.40
CA LEU A 602 -8.69 -5.50 -11.34
C LEU A 602 -9.20 -5.16 -12.75
N LYS A 603 -10.38 -5.63 -13.18
CA LYS A 603 -11.02 -5.14 -14.42
C LYS A 603 -11.55 -3.72 -14.29
N LEU A 604 -11.83 -3.25 -13.06
CA LEU A 604 -12.35 -1.93 -12.76
C LEU A 604 -11.24 -0.92 -12.43
N ALA A 605 -10.17 -1.38 -11.76
CA ALA A 605 -8.97 -0.59 -11.49
C ALA A 605 -7.69 -1.44 -11.70
N PRO A 606 -7.18 -1.55 -12.95
CA PRO A 606 -6.04 -2.41 -13.28
C PRO A 606 -4.72 -2.08 -12.56
N SER A 607 -4.57 -0.84 -12.10
CA SER A 607 -3.40 -0.33 -11.37
C SER A 607 -3.44 -0.56 -9.85
N ALA A 608 -4.58 -1.00 -9.31
CA ALA A 608 -4.83 -0.95 -7.87
C ALA A 608 -3.98 -1.96 -7.09
N GLN A 609 -3.11 -1.46 -6.21
CA GLN A 609 -2.17 -2.27 -5.41
C GLN A 609 -2.93 -3.32 -4.59
N SER A 610 -4.02 -2.93 -3.95
CA SER A 610 -4.74 -3.76 -2.99
C SER A 610 -5.40 -4.97 -3.66
N ALA A 611 -6.07 -4.77 -4.79
CA ALA A 611 -6.63 -5.88 -5.55
C ALA A 611 -5.56 -6.78 -6.19
N ARG A 612 -4.39 -6.24 -6.57
CA ARG A 612 -3.26 -7.05 -7.06
C ARG A 612 -2.65 -7.91 -5.95
N VAL A 613 -2.39 -7.34 -4.78
CA VAL A 613 -1.78 -8.07 -3.64
C VAL A 613 -2.74 -9.09 -3.05
N ALA A 614 -4.03 -8.77 -2.92
CA ALA A 614 -5.03 -9.73 -2.48
C ALA A 614 -5.17 -10.91 -3.46
N LEU A 615 -5.19 -10.65 -4.78
CA LEU A 615 -5.18 -11.72 -5.80
C LEU A 615 -3.87 -12.51 -5.77
N MET A 616 -2.71 -11.85 -5.65
CA MET A 616 -1.39 -12.49 -5.55
C MET A 616 -1.33 -13.47 -4.38
N SER A 617 -1.82 -13.06 -3.21
CA SER A 617 -1.93 -13.93 -2.04
C SER A 617 -2.85 -15.12 -2.31
N ALA A 618 -4.06 -14.88 -2.83
CA ALA A 618 -5.02 -15.94 -3.10
C ALA A 618 -4.52 -16.95 -4.15
N LEU A 619 -3.87 -16.48 -5.23
CA LEU A 619 -3.26 -17.35 -6.24
C LEU A 619 -2.13 -18.21 -5.66
N LEU A 620 -1.23 -17.63 -4.86
CA LEU A 620 -0.17 -18.39 -4.19
C LEU A 620 -0.75 -19.47 -3.25
N MET A 621 -1.80 -19.15 -2.51
CA MET A 621 -2.46 -20.12 -1.62
C MET A 621 -3.17 -21.25 -2.40
N ARG A 622 -3.67 -21.00 -3.61
CA ARG A 622 -4.16 -22.04 -4.54
C ARG A 622 -3.04 -22.79 -5.28
N GLY A 623 -1.77 -22.41 -5.09
CA GLY A 623 -0.61 -22.99 -5.78
C GLY A 623 -0.27 -22.36 -7.14
N ASP A 624 -1.03 -21.36 -7.62
CA ASP A 624 -0.71 -20.57 -8.80
C ASP A 624 0.38 -19.53 -8.47
N ARG A 625 1.60 -20.04 -8.26
CA ARG A 625 2.76 -19.22 -7.94
C ARG A 625 3.19 -18.32 -9.11
N ALA A 626 3.06 -18.79 -10.35
CA ALA A 626 3.40 -17.99 -11.52
C ALA A 626 2.46 -16.77 -11.66
N GLY A 627 1.15 -16.95 -11.45
CA GLY A 627 0.19 -15.85 -11.39
C GLY A 627 0.44 -14.90 -10.21
N ALA A 628 0.86 -15.42 -9.06
CA ALA A 628 1.25 -14.59 -7.91
C ALA A 628 2.52 -13.76 -8.17
N GLU A 629 3.60 -14.38 -8.67
CA GLU A 629 4.86 -13.67 -8.97
C GLU A 629 4.69 -12.65 -10.11
N ALA A 630 3.87 -12.95 -11.13
CA ALA A 630 3.52 -11.98 -12.17
C ALA A 630 2.72 -10.76 -11.63
N LEU A 631 1.91 -10.96 -10.58
CA LEU A 631 1.22 -9.85 -9.89
C LEU A 631 2.18 -9.08 -8.97
N SER A 632 3.14 -9.76 -8.32
CA SER A 632 4.21 -9.12 -7.57
C SER A 632 5.06 -8.20 -8.45
N GLU A 633 5.46 -8.66 -9.64
CA GLU A 633 6.17 -7.83 -10.61
C GLU A 633 5.31 -6.61 -11.03
N GLN A 634 4.00 -6.78 -11.27
CA GLN A 634 3.09 -5.66 -11.56
C GLN A 634 2.95 -4.67 -10.38
N VAL A 635 2.88 -5.16 -9.15
CA VAL A 635 2.84 -4.33 -7.93
C VAL A 635 4.12 -3.51 -7.77
N GLN A 636 5.27 -4.03 -8.21
CA GLN A 636 6.56 -3.32 -8.20
C GLN A 636 6.77 -2.36 -9.38
N THR A 637 6.20 -2.65 -10.55
CA THR A 637 6.50 -1.96 -11.81
C THR A 637 5.41 -1.00 -12.30
N SER A 638 4.19 -1.06 -11.78
CA SER A 638 3.10 -0.15 -12.17
C SER A 638 3.36 1.27 -11.67
N VAL A 639 3.49 2.21 -12.62
CA VAL A 639 3.81 3.63 -12.37
C VAL A 639 2.58 4.53 -12.59
N ASP A 640 1.37 3.96 -12.51
CA ASP A 640 0.12 4.68 -12.78
C ASP A 640 -0.23 5.66 -11.65
N ASP A 641 -0.61 6.89 -12.01
CA ASP A 641 -1.12 7.91 -11.07
C ASP A 641 -2.56 7.62 -10.56
N LEU A 642 -3.15 6.48 -10.94
CA LEU A 642 -4.49 6.06 -10.52
C LEU A 642 -4.48 5.58 -9.07
N ILE A 643 -4.97 6.45 -8.18
CA ILE A 643 -5.17 6.19 -6.75
C ILE A 643 -6.06 4.95 -6.55
N ASP A 644 -5.58 3.97 -5.78
CA ASP A 644 -6.39 2.82 -5.34
C ASP A 644 -7.59 3.30 -4.52
N PRO A 645 -8.85 2.99 -4.91
CA PRO A 645 -10.01 3.45 -4.17
C PRO A 645 -10.08 2.95 -2.72
N TRP A 646 -9.37 1.86 -2.37
CA TRP A 646 -9.23 1.42 -0.98
C TRP A 646 -8.56 2.48 -0.09
N TRP A 647 -7.50 3.12 -0.57
CA TRP A 647 -6.81 4.20 0.16
C TRP A 647 -7.69 5.42 0.43
N MET A 648 -8.80 5.55 -0.30
CA MET A 648 -9.79 6.62 -0.17
C MET A 648 -11.07 6.18 0.59
N TYR A 649 -11.22 4.89 0.92
CA TYR A 649 -12.43 4.34 1.59
C TYR A 649 -12.83 5.12 2.84
N TRP A 650 -11.85 5.42 3.71
CA TRP A 650 -12.05 6.13 4.98
C TRP A 650 -12.39 7.61 4.82
N GLN A 651 -12.16 8.20 3.64
CA GLN A 651 -12.49 9.60 3.33
C GLN A 651 -13.95 9.78 2.87
N GLY A 652 -14.76 8.71 2.92
CA GLY A 652 -16.20 8.79 2.73
C GLY A 652 -16.62 9.35 1.36
N GLN A 653 -17.45 10.38 1.40
CA GLN A 653 -17.96 11.11 0.24
C GLN A 653 -17.00 12.20 -0.27
N TYR A 654 -15.79 12.36 0.29
CA TYR A 654 -14.79 13.36 -0.17
C TYR A 654 -14.43 13.21 -1.66
N ARG A 655 -14.55 12.02 -2.23
CA ARG A 655 -14.45 11.79 -3.68
C ARG A 655 -15.39 12.67 -4.52
N PHE A 656 -16.52 13.09 -3.95
CA PHE A 656 -17.46 14.04 -4.56
C PHE A 656 -17.15 15.51 -4.25
N HIS A 657 -16.23 15.84 -3.34
CA HIS A 657 -15.99 17.21 -2.87
C HIS A 657 -15.66 18.18 -4.03
N SER A 658 -14.83 17.78 -4.99
CA SER A 658 -14.51 18.59 -6.17
C SER A 658 -15.75 18.93 -7.02
N ALA A 659 -16.66 17.96 -7.20
CA ALA A 659 -17.92 18.15 -7.91
C ALA A 659 -18.92 18.97 -7.08
N ALA A 660 -19.01 18.74 -5.77
CA ALA A 660 -19.83 19.52 -4.84
C ALA A 660 -19.41 21.00 -4.82
N MET A 661 -18.12 21.29 -4.74
CA MET A 661 -17.58 22.65 -4.81
C MET A 661 -17.80 23.29 -6.18
N THR A 662 -17.68 22.53 -7.27
CA THR A 662 -17.99 23.02 -8.62
C THR A 662 -19.47 23.41 -8.75
N ARG A 663 -20.38 22.55 -8.29
CA ARG A 663 -21.82 22.84 -8.26
C ARG A 663 -22.17 24.00 -7.32
N LEU A 664 -21.49 24.12 -6.18
CA LEU A 664 -21.69 25.22 -5.24
C LEU A 664 -21.26 26.57 -5.85
N ARG A 665 -20.15 26.60 -6.60
CA ARG A 665 -19.71 27.78 -7.36
C ARG A 665 -20.76 28.20 -8.39
N GLU A 666 -21.30 27.25 -9.18
CA GLU A 666 -22.39 27.53 -10.12
C GLU A 666 -23.61 28.17 -9.44
N MET A 667 -24.00 27.66 -8.27
CA MET A 667 -25.14 28.15 -7.47
C MET A 667 -24.83 29.41 -6.64
N SER A 668 -23.59 29.92 -6.72
CA SER A 668 -23.11 31.14 -6.07
C SER A 668 -22.99 32.35 -6.99
N ARG A 669 -23.24 32.14 -8.29
CA ARG A 669 -23.38 33.16 -9.33
C ARG A 669 -24.83 33.68 -9.37
#